data_AF-A0A1V5F7G5-F1
#
_entry.id   AF-A0A1V5F7G5-F1
#
_cell.length_a   1.000
_cell.length_b   1.000
_cell.length_c   1.000
_cell.angle_alpha   90.00
_cell.angle_beta   90.00
_cell.angle_gamma   90.00
#
_symmetry.space_group_name_H-M   'P 1'
#
loop_
_entity.id
_entity.type
_entity.pdbx_description
1 polymer ?
#
loop_
_entity_poly.entity_id
_entity_poly.type
_entity_poly.pdbx_seq_one_letter_code
_entity_poly.pdbx_strand_id
1 'polypeptide(L)'
;MKNTFFFSILLVFCFHISSASNPVRSLFPNAPLWTDSLNWDTQLTITDFVQSGETTVDSALVRAFRQLGTGGGVVYFPAGEYQFSDNVSLPSNVILKGDAPINTDARLNNFAPPSRLVFPKYIPVFEGNGTPNSTAFKSITTSVTVTNCGLVNLDINRGRISLGNNTSERVLVFGVRQNNIAQPDPGVPDMTYMNGWQRFSYRHTRNISVSAKRAAAIINCRINDLTNNTIHPIEDDSYDQPGYIIKGSFVAKKGSDPSTAEDDPGSISSSGQTTMKYGDRIKFNYLDHYGIAISGARMNPAVNPVPINQEILLENNWVLTTMRVGYFIEGIGAIARGNVRRDITGKIGWIHPSGKSLNSNNAATFENRGLNFAGENIIIENNDLEVERHNFVSGYKSVDGEGILIQWQDPWGFDTNNPASGANTRMYDITIRNNRANSYIGIYDIQLQISNLHITGNDLLGKGNVLVFKKERIYRIDNLYIENNVNITGIAVGNKVGTEYAMPGSNIYIRNNMLSSGGIGFPYQAIVSGNINASWLSEFSTAQALPKVQLPYHGAYNVSDTASLKLEFSHPIEAVNLGGIYLQSNLSGQKKFLSSTINDKTLNILNQDGFSDNMSTYTVVVPAGAVKLSGTDIQNDSIGWTFRADAVDLNTGLLINGTESLHFYPNPAYDYIQLSGTGLRKVQLRIFSINGQLLFEKQVVDNDKISLTSLAKGLYFVSINDNPAKLIKK
;
A
#
# COMPACT_ATOMS: atom_id res chain seq x y z
N MET A 1 -82.49 -26.82 2.07
CA MET A 1 -81.10 -27.14 2.40
C MET A 1 -80.20 -26.53 1.33
N LYS A 2 -79.49 -25.44 1.66
CA LYS A 2 -78.57 -24.72 0.75
C LYS A 2 -77.15 -24.95 1.28
N ASN A 3 -76.27 -25.47 0.43
CA ASN A 3 -74.86 -25.71 0.76
C ASN A 3 -74.03 -24.46 0.44
N THR A 4 -73.26 -24.03 1.43
CA THR A 4 -72.34 -22.89 1.41
C THR A 4 -70.98 -23.35 0.88
N PHE A 5 -70.47 -22.70 -0.17
CA PHE A 5 -69.11 -22.89 -0.69
C PHE A 5 -68.25 -21.70 -0.22
N PHE A 6 -67.20 -21.98 0.55
CA PHE A 6 -66.18 -21.01 0.96
C PHE A 6 -65.21 -20.76 -0.20
N PHE A 7 -65.03 -19.50 -0.60
CA PHE A 7 -63.98 -19.07 -1.53
C PHE A 7 -62.81 -18.51 -0.72
N SER A 8 -61.69 -19.21 -0.71
CA SER A 8 -60.43 -18.75 -0.12
C SER A 8 -59.70 -17.86 -1.13
N ILE A 9 -59.53 -16.58 -0.81
CA ILE A 9 -58.70 -15.66 -1.60
C ILE A 9 -57.22 -15.95 -1.27
N LEU A 10 -56.50 -16.54 -2.22
CA LEU A 10 -55.05 -16.71 -2.17
C LEU A 10 -54.40 -15.39 -2.63
N LEU A 11 -53.92 -14.58 -1.68
CA LEU A 11 -53.07 -13.43 -1.97
C LEU A 11 -51.68 -13.94 -2.39
N VAL A 12 -51.39 -13.91 -3.68
CA VAL A 12 -50.04 -14.18 -4.21
C VAL A 12 -49.22 -12.90 -4.04
N PHE A 13 -48.39 -12.84 -2.99
CA PHE A 13 -47.30 -11.88 -2.94
C PHE A 13 -46.24 -12.30 -3.97
N CYS A 14 -46.20 -11.62 -5.11
CA CYS A 14 -45.09 -11.72 -6.05
C CYS A 14 -43.84 -11.08 -5.42
N PHE A 15 -43.06 -11.84 -4.66
CA PHE A 15 -41.68 -11.49 -4.37
C PHE A 15 -40.89 -11.57 -5.70
N HIS A 16 -40.58 -10.42 -6.29
CA HIS A 16 -39.51 -10.35 -7.28
C HIS A 16 -38.19 -10.58 -6.54
N ILE A 17 -37.76 -11.84 -6.44
CA ILE A 17 -36.39 -12.18 -6.06
C ILE A 17 -35.53 -11.88 -7.30
N SER A 18 -35.11 -10.63 -7.49
CA SER A 18 -33.90 -10.40 -8.28
C SER A 18 -32.74 -10.85 -7.40
N SER A 19 -32.07 -11.96 -7.74
CA SER A 19 -30.80 -12.32 -7.11
C SER A 19 -29.89 -11.10 -7.21
N ALA A 20 -29.55 -10.47 -6.10
CA ALA A 20 -28.75 -9.26 -6.13
C ALA A 20 -27.32 -9.68 -6.47
N SER A 21 -26.96 -9.63 -7.75
CA SER A 21 -25.60 -9.89 -8.22
C SER A 21 -24.61 -9.04 -7.43
N ASN A 22 -23.50 -9.62 -6.98
CA ASN A 22 -22.42 -8.88 -6.33
C ASN A 22 -22.03 -7.66 -7.19
N PRO A 23 -22.38 -6.43 -6.76
CA PRO A 23 -22.22 -5.24 -7.59
C PRO A 23 -20.73 -4.90 -7.80
N VAL A 24 -19.88 -5.29 -6.86
CA VAL A 24 -18.44 -5.08 -6.93
C VAL A 24 -17.84 -5.91 -8.06
N ARG A 25 -18.09 -7.22 -8.06
CA ARG A 25 -17.54 -8.15 -9.07
C ARG A 25 -18.13 -7.94 -10.47
N SER A 26 -19.38 -7.50 -10.52
CA SER A 26 -20.05 -7.17 -11.79
C SER A 26 -19.33 -6.05 -12.55
N LEU A 27 -18.83 -5.05 -11.82
CA LEU A 27 -18.12 -3.91 -12.42
C LEU A 27 -16.59 -4.08 -12.40
N PHE A 28 -16.06 -4.83 -11.44
CA PHE A 28 -14.63 -5.11 -11.29
C PHE A 28 -14.40 -6.62 -11.19
N PRO A 29 -14.23 -7.33 -12.33
CA PRO A 29 -14.05 -8.78 -12.37
C PRO A 29 -12.81 -9.30 -11.64
N ASN A 30 -11.88 -8.43 -11.26
CA ASN A 30 -10.69 -8.76 -10.47
C ASN A 30 -10.82 -8.38 -8.99
N ALA A 31 -12.00 -7.91 -8.55
CA ALA A 31 -12.25 -7.61 -7.15
C ALA A 31 -12.06 -8.86 -6.27
N PRO A 32 -11.74 -8.70 -4.98
CA PRO A 32 -11.46 -9.80 -4.07
C PRO A 32 -12.62 -10.80 -3.98
N LEU A 33 -12.31 -12.10 -4.00
CA LEU A 33 -13.30 -13.18 -4.04
C LEU A 33 -14.20 -13.20 -2.80
N TRP A 34 -13.71 -12.75 -1.65
CA TRP A 34 -14.53 -12.70 -0.43
C TRP A 34 -15.73 -11.77 -0.56
N THR A 35 -15.73 -10.82 -1.51
CA THR A 35 -16.88 -9.94 -1.74
C THR A 35 -18.11 -10.71 -2.23
N ASP A 36 -17.94 -11.88 -2.88
CA ASP A 36 -19.02 -12.77 -3.28
C ASP A 36 -19.70 -13.45 -2.07
N SER A 37 -19.02 -13.48 -0.92
CA SER A 37 -19.56 -14.05 0.34
C SER A 37 -20.36 -13.06 1.18
N LEU A 38 -20.49 -11.80 0.75
CA LEU A 38 -21.33 -10.82 1.43
C LEU A 38 -22.81 -11.12 1.18
N ASN A 39 -23.67 -10.83 2.16
CA ASN A 39 -25.11 -11.13 2.08
C ASN A 39 -25.86 -10.10 1.22
N TRP A 40 -25.66 -10.17 -0.10
CA TRP A 40 -26.28 -9.25 -1.06
C TRP A 40 -27.80 -9.45 -1.21
N ASP A 41 -28.28 -10.68 -1.02
CA ASP A 41 -29.68 -11.05 -1.27
C ASP A 41 -30.65 -10.54 -0.18
N THR A 42 -30.16 -10.29 1.04
CA THR A 42 -30.97 -9.69 2.11
C THR A 42 -30.87 -8.17 2.01
N GLN A 43 -31.86 -7.54 1.37
CA GLN A 43 -31.88 -6.09 1.16
C GLN A 43 -33.10 -5.43 1.82
N LEU A 44 -32.87 -4.33 2.53
CA LEU A 44 -33.90 -3.43 3.07
C LEU A 44 -33.76 -2.05 2.44
N THR A 45 -34.84 -1.44 1.96
CA THR A 45 -34.82 -0.09 1.40
C THR A 45 -35.03 0.94 2.50
N ILE A 46 -34.15 1.93 2.60
CA ILE A 46 -34.17 2.92 3.70
C ILE A 46 -35.49 3.71 3.78
N THR A 47 -36.13 3.97 2.65
CA THR A 47 -37.38 4.74 2.56
C THR A 47 -38.55 4.05 3.24
N ASP A 48 -38.51 2.71 3.36
CA ASP A 48 -39.55 1.93 4.04
C ASP A 48 -39.50 2.11 5.57
N PHE A 49 -38.39 2.65 6.07
CA PHE A 49 -38.18 2.88 7.49
C PHE A 49 -38.36 4.34 7.89
N VAL A 50 -38.48 5.29 6.96
CA VAL A 50 -38.69 6.72 7.27
C VAL A 50 -40.12 6.94 7.75
N GLN A 51 -40.28 7.58 8.91
CA GLN A 51 -41.59 7.87 9.48
C GLN A 51 -42.03 9.32 9.20
N SER A 52 -43.34 9.56 9.20
CA SER A 52 -43.91 10.91 8.99
C SER A 52 -43.34 11.91 9.99
N GLY A 53 -42.83 13.04 9.49
CA GLY A 53 -42.26 14.12 10.30
C GLY A 53 -40.75 14.00 10.55
N GLU A 54 -40.10 12.90 10.16
CA GLU A 54 -38.64 12.80 10.20
C GLU A 54 -38.01 13.62 9.06
N THR A 55 -37.08 14.50 9.41
CA THR A 55 -36.32 15.33 8.46
C THR A 55 -34.92 14.78 8.19
N THR A 56 -34.50 13.78 8.96
CA THR A 56 -33.22 13.06 8.80
C THR A 56 -33.45 11.55 8.86
N VAL A 57 -32.50 10.79 8.30
CA VAL A 57 -32.61 9.32 8.20
C VAL A 57 -31.97 8.55 9.36
N ASP A 58 -31.45 9.25 10.38
CA ASP A 58 -30.72 8.63 11.50
C ASP A 58 -31.57 7.52 12.16
N SER A 59 -32.82 7.84 12.51
CA SER A 59 -33.74 6.88 13.15
C SER A 59 -34.19 5.76 12.21
N ALA A 60 -34.39 6.07 10.92
CA ALA A 60 -34.73 5.08 9.91
C ALA A 60 -33.61 4.04 9.74
N LEU A 61 -32.35 4.50 9.75
CA LEU A 61 -31.18 3.64 9.65
C LEU A 61 -31.06 2.71 10.86
N VAL A 62 -31.28 3.22 12.08
CA VAL A 62 -31.28 2.39 13.30
C VAL A 62 -32.38 1.33 13.25
N ARG A 63 -33.57 1.66 12.74
CA ARG A 63 -34.65 0.68 12.55
C ARG A 63 -34.28 -0.39 11.52
N ALA A 64 -33.67 0.00 10.39
CA ALA A 64 -33.19 -0.94 9.39
C ALA A 64 -32.11 -1.89 9.94
N PHE A 65 -31.14 -1.38 10.70
CA PHE A 65 -30.13 -2.21 11.36
C PHE A 65 -30.74 -3.21 12.34
N ARG A 66 -31.72 -2.78 13.14
CA ARG A 66 -32.43 -3.68 14.05
C ARG A 66 -33.18 -4.78 13.30
N GLN A 67 -33.78 -4.46 12.15
CA GLN A 67 -34.48 -5.43 11.31
C GLN A 67 -33.55 -6.46 10.68
N LEU A 68 -32.34 -6.07 10.24
CA LEU A 68 -31.33 -7.01 9.73
C LEU A 68 -30.76 -7.93 10.84
N GLY A 69 -30.71 -7.44 12.09
CA GLY A 69 -30.20 -8.20 13.22
C GLY A 69 -28.74 -8.64 13.02
N THR A 70 -28.38 -9.80 13.57
CA THR A 70 -27.01 -10.34 13.48
C THR A 70 -26.68 -10.96 12.11
N GLY A 71 -27.70 -11.36 11.35
CA GLY A 71 -27.55 -11.91 10.01
C GLY A 71 -27.05 -10.88 8.99
N GLY A 72 -27.28 -9.60 9.26
CA GLY A 72 -26.83 -8.51 8.40
C GLY A 72 -27.51 -8.53 7.04
N GLY A 73 -26.90 -7.83 6.09
CA GLY A 73 -27.43 -7.63 4.75
C GLY A 73 -27.14 -6.23 4.23
N VAL A 74 -27.93 -5.81 3.27
CA VAL A 74 -27.82 -4.52 2.60
C VAL A 74 -28.90 -3.56 3.12
N VAL A 75 -28.50 -2.38 3.57
CA VAL A 75 -29.40 -1.23 3.66
C VAL A 75 -29.23 -0.41 2.39
N TYR A 76 -30.26 -0.46 1.55
CA TYR A 76 -30.29 0.13 0.23
C TYR A 76 -30.87 1.55 0.26
N PHE A 77 -30.14 2.49 -0.32
CA PHE A 77 -30.51 3.88 -0.53
C PHE A 77 -30.81 4.08 -2.02
N PRO A 78 -32.07 4.17 -2.45
CA PRO A 78 -32.40 4.59 -3.81
C PRO A 78 -31.75 5.92 -4.20
N ALA A 79 -31.72 6.25 -5.48
CA ALA A 79 -31.36 7.58 -5.95
C ALA A 79 -32.14 8.67 -5.18
N GLY A 80 -31.42 9.64 -4.61
CA GLY A 80 -32.00 10.65 -3.73
C GLY A 80 -31.00 11.28 -2.78
N GLU A 81 -31.45 12.27 -2.02
CA GLU A 81 -30.66 12.96 -0.99
C GLU A 81 -31.19 12.63 0.40
N TYR A 82 -30.29 12.22 1.30
CA TYR A 82 -30.62 11.74 2.63
C TYR A 82 -29.83 12.53 3.68
N GLN A 83 -30.54 13.27 4.51
CA GLN A 83 -29.95 14.12 5.53
C GLN A 83 -29.66 13.32 6.81
N PHE A 84 -28.48 13.54 7.39
CA PHE A 84 -28.07 13.02 8.69
C PHE A 84 -27.87 14.15 9.67
N SER A 85 -28.19 13.90 10.95
CA SER A 85 -27.91 14.84 12.04
C SER A 85 -26.72 14.39 12.89
N ASP A 86 -26.37 13.10 12.89
CA ASP A 86 -25.30 12.58 13.72
C ASP A 86 -24.39 11.57 13.01
N ASN A 87 -23.42 11.03 13.76
CA ASN A 87 -22.54 9.98 13.28
C ASN A 87 -23.32 8.69 12.99
N VAL A 88 -22.79 7.89 12.06
CA VAL A 88 -23.29 6.55 11.75
C VAL A 88 -22.32 5.52 12.28
N SER A 89 -22.80 4.59 13.10
CA SER A 89 -22.04 3.42 13.52
C SER A 89 -22.51 2.18 12.77
N LEU A 90 -21.71 1.73 11.80
CA LEU A 90 -21.98 0.56 10.97
C LEU A 90 -21.67 -0.74 11.74
N PRO A 91 -22.64 -1.66 11.91
CA PRO A 91 -22.42 -2.94 12.56
C PRO A 91 -21.80 -3.98 11.60
N SER A 92 -21.37 -5.11 12.16
CA SER A 92 -20.94 -6.28 11.38
C SER A 92 -22.02 -6.77 10.42
N ASN A 93 -21.59 -7.36 9.32
CA ASN A 93 -22.42 -7.97 8.27
C ASN A 93 -23.34 -6.98 7.55
N VAL A 94 -23.20 -5.66 7.74
CA VAL A 94 -24.06 -4.65 7.10
C VAL A 94 -23.30 -3.86 6.04
N ILE A 95 -23.91 -3.77 4.87
CA ILE A 95 -23.48 -2.92 3.76
C ILE A 95 -24.47 -1.77 3.58
N LEU A 96 -24.01 -0.52 3.54
CA LEU A 96 -24.82 0.58 3.02
C LEU A 96 -24.58 0.66 1.52
N LYS A 97 -25.63 0.55 0.72
CA LYS A 97 -25.54 0.51 -0.75
C LYS A 97 -26.44 1.54 -1.38
N GLY A 98 -25.91 2.34 -2.29
CA GLY A 98 -26.69 3.21 -3.17
C GLY A 98 -27.01 2.59 -4.54
N ASP A 99 -27.70 3.36 -5.36
CA ASP A 99 -27.85 3.11 -6.78
C ASP A 99 -26.50 3.26 -7.50
N ALA A 100 -26.30 2.51 -8.59
CA ALA A 100 -25.05 2.59 -9.35
C ALA A 100 -24.95 3.93 -10.12
N PRO A 101 -23.76 4.57 -10.16
CA PRO A 101 -23.56 5.76 -10.98
C PRO A 101 -23.61 5.41 -12.48
N ILE A 102 -23.98 6.40 -13.31
CA ILE A 102 -23.94 6.29 -14.77
C ILE A 102 -22.49 6.08 -15.25
N ASN A 103 -21.58 6.94 -14.75
CA ASN A 103 -20.15 6.76 -14.96
C ASN A 103 -19.61 5.81 -13.91
N THR A 104 -19.08 4.68 -14.34
CA THR A 104 -18.67 3.61 -13.44
C THR A 104 -17.18 3.62 -13.09
N ASP A 105 -16.36 4.45 -13.75
CA ASP A 105 -14.94 4.65 -13.41
C ASP A 105 -14.77 5.97 -12.64
N ALA A 106 -14.35 5.87 -11.39
CA ALA A 106 -14.16 7.00 -10.48
C ALA A 106 -13.05 7.97 -10.89
N ARG A 107 -12.17 7.55 -11.82
CA ARG A 107 -11.11 8.41 -12.35
C ARG A 107 -11.62 9.39 -13.39
N LEU A 108 -12.78 9.12 -13.97
CA LEU A 108 -13.41 10.00 -14.96
C LEU A 108 -14.18 11.14 -14.27
N ASN A 109 -14.27 12.26 -14.96
CA ASN A 109 -15.15 13.35 -14.59
C ASN A 109 -16.60 12.87 -14.54
N ASN A 110 -17.43 13.56 -13.76
CA ASN A 110 -18.85 13.21 -13.58
C ASN A 110 -19.10 11.81 -13.01
N PHE A 111 -18.14 11.17 -12.35
CA PHE A 111 -18.44 10.05 -11.46
C PHE A 111 -19.27 10.55 -10.28
N ALA A 112 -20.54 10.19 -10.23
CA ALA A 112 -21.52 10.73 -9.29
C ALA A 112 -22.53 9.64 -8.91
N PRO A 113 -22.32 8.91 -7.79
CA PRO A 113 -23.34 8.01 -7.27
C PRO A 113 -24.64 8.79 -6.99
N PRO A 114 -25.80 8.29 -7.45
CA PRO A 114 -27.08 8.99 -7.34
C PRO A 114 -27.64 9.06 -5.90
N SER A 115 -27.18 8.18 -5.01
CA SER A 115 -27.60 8.13 -3.61
C SER A 115 -26.69 8.98 -2.74
N ARG A 116 -27.18 10.14 -2.29
CA ARG A 116 -26.40 11.18 -1.61
C ARG A 116 -26.66 11.18 -0.10
N LEU A 117 -25.63 10.96 0.70
CA LEU A 117 -25.70 11.08 2.16
C LEU A 117 -25.07 12.41 2.58
N VAL A 118 -25.88 13.29 3.16
CA VAL A 118 -25.47 14.67 3.50
C VAL A 118 -25.46 14.85 5.01
N PHE A 119 -24.29 15.14 5.55
CA PHE A 119 -24.10 15.46 6.96
C PHE A 119 -24.10 16.99 7.19
N PRO A 120 -24.26 17.46 8.44
CA PRO A 120 -24.39 18.89 8.73
C PRO A 120 -23.18 19.72 8.31
N LYS A 121 -23.44 20.89 7.72
CA LYS A 121 -22.40 21.90 7.39
C LYS A 121 -21.92 22.60 8.66
N TYR A 122 -20.63 22.83 8.77
CA TYR A 122 -20.11 23.75 9.79
C TYR A 122 -20.34 25.20 9.35
N ILE A 123 -21.01 25.99 10.18
CA ILE A 123 -21.26 27.42 9.94
C ILE A 123 -20.39 28.20 10.94
N PRO A 124 -19.29 28.86 10.52
CA PRO A 124 -18.38 29.53 11.45
C PRO A 124 -19.01 30.78 12.08
N VAL A 125 -18.64 31.04 13.34
CA VAL A 125 -18.97 32.25 14.10
C VAL A 125 -17.65 32.77 14.69
N PHE A 126 -17.22 33.98 14.32
CA PHE A 126 -15.90 34.53 14.65
C PHE A 126 -15.89 35.36 15.93
N GLU A 127 -16.60 34.88 16.96
CA GLU A 127 -16.69 35.52 18.27
C GLU A 127 -16.83 34.47 19.38
N GLY A 128 -16.46 34.84 20.62
CA GLY A 128 -16.52 33.94 21.76
C GLY A 128 -15.82 32.59 21.51
N ASN A 129 -16.55 31.50 21.69
CA ASN A 129 -16.08 30.13 21.42
C ASN A 129 -16.40 29.62 20.00
N GLY A 130 -17.06 30.44 19.19
CA GLY A 130 -17.56 30.09 17.87
C GLY A 130 -18.60 28.98 17.89
N THR A 131 -18.89 28.44 16.70
CA THR A 131 -19.84 27.34 16.55
C THR A 131 -19.26 26.05 17.14
N PRO A 132 -20.02 25.31 17.99
CA PRO A 132 -19.54 24.06 18.58
C PRO A 132 -19.23 23.00 17.52
N ASN A 133 -18.11 22.30 17.67
CA ASN A 133 -17.69 21.26 16.71
C ASN A 133 -18.73 20.13 16.58
N SER A 134 -19.48 19.83 17.63
CA SER A 134 -20.52 18.78 17.66
C SER A 134 -21.67 19.03 16.69
N THR A 135 -21.85 20.26 16.22
CA THR A 135 -22.87 20.63 15.22
C THR A 135 -22.52 20.15 13.81
N ALA A 136 -21.26 19.78 13.55
CA ALA A 136 -20.75 19.34 12.25
C ALA A 136 -19.71 18.21 12.41
N PHE A 137 -18.84 18.02 11.41
CA PHE A 137 -17.69 17.09 11.44
C PHE A 137 -18.07 15.65 11.80
N LYS A 138 -19.13 15.14 11.16
CA LYS A 138 -19.67 13.81 11.42
C LYS A 138 -18.89 12.73 10.67
N SER A 139 -19.16 11.49 11.04
CA SER A 139 -18.45 10.33 10.53
C SER A 139 -19.34 9.09 10.42
N ILE A 140 -18.96 8.22 9.48
CA ILE A 140 -19.39 6.84 9.37
C ILE A 140 -18.24 5.99 9.91
N THR A 141 -18.48 5.36 11.05
CA THR A 141 -17.51 4.54 11.76
C THR A 141 -18.05 3.14 12.01
N THR A 142 -17.21 2.25 12.55
CA THR A 142 -17.64 0.95 13.09
C THR A 142 -17.51 0.97 14.61
N SER A 143 -18.43 0.34 15.34
CA SER A 143 -18.48 0.46 16.82
C SER A 143 -17.39 -0.30 17.58
N VAL A 144 -16.71 -1.28 16.98
CA VAL A 144 -15.64 -2.12 17.58
C VAL A 144 -14.96 -2.92 16.44
N THR A 145 -14.37 -4.09 16.75
CA THR A 145 -14.10 -5.19 15.81
C THR A 145 -15.35 -5.57 15.03
N VAL A 146 -15.28 -5.49 13.70
CA VAL A 146 -16.37 -5.87 12.80
C VAL A 146 -15.94 -6.89 11.77
N THR A 147 -16.92 -7.52 11.13
CA THR A 147 -16.69 -8.40 9.97
C THR A 147 -17.69 -8.07 8.87
N ASN A 148 -17.30 -8.26 7.61
CA ASN A 148 -18.17 -8.18 6.44
C ASN A 148 -19.03 -6.90 6.37
N CYS A 149 -18.44 -5.73 6.65
CA CYS A 149 -19.16 -4.45 6.58
C CYS A 149 -18.59 -3.56 5.49
N GLY A 150 -19.37 -2.58 5.02
CA GLY A 150 -18.87 -1.68 3.99
C GLY A 150 -19.87 -0.69 3.42
N LEU A 151 -19.38 0.05 2.44
CA LEU A 151 -20.09 1.10 1.71
C LEU A 151 -19.97 0.85 0.21
N VAL A 152 -21.07 0.97 -0.54
CA VAL A 152 -21.14 0.66 -1.97
C VAL A 152 -21.94 1.75 -2.70
N ASN A 153 -21.34 2.41 -3.69
CA ASN A 153 -22.00 3.38 -4.58
C ASN A 153 -22.74 4.50 -3.84
N LEU A 154 -22.04 5.25 -2.99
CA LEU A 154 -22.62 6.36 -2.22
C LEU A 154 -21.87 7.66 -2.52
N ASP A 155 -22.60 8.78 -2.64
CA ASP A 155 -22.02 10.12 -2.67
C ASP A 155 -22.17 10.75 -1.28
N ILE A 156 -21.07 10.96 -0.57
CA ILE A 156 -21.06 11.34 0.83
C ILE A 156 -20.47 12.74 0.97
N ASN A 157 -21.26 13.69 1.49
CA ASN A 157 -20.79 15.04 1.76
C ASN A 157 -20.71 15.26 3.27
N ARG A 158 -19.57 15.79 3.76
CA ARG A 158 -19.32 16.17 5.17
C ARG A 158 -19.30 15.02 6.19
N GLY A 159 -19.32 13.77 5.74
CA GLY A 159 -19.23 12.58 6.59
C GLY A 159 -17.92 11.83 6.36
N ARG A 160 -16.99 11.86 7.32
CA ARG A 160 -15.72 11.11 7.26
C ARG A 160 -15.99 9.59 7.26
N ILE A 161 -15.15 8.78 6.61
CA ILE A 161 -15.25 7.32 6.67
C ILE A 161 -14.07 6.74 7.47
N SER A 162 -14.36 5.95 8.50
CA SER A 162 -13.37 5.26 9.31
C SER A 162 -13.86 3.88 9.72
N LEU A 163 -13.61 2.87 8.89
CA LEU A 163 -14.17 1.53 9.07
C LEU A 163 -13.12 0.52 9.51
N GLY A 164 -13.49 -0.29 10.50
CA GLY A 164 -12.66 -1.37 11.01
C GLY A 164 -11.47 -0.90 11.84
N ASN A 165 -10.65 -1.87 12.22
CA ASN A 165 -9.46 -1.75 13.05
C ASN A 165 -8.59 -3.00 12.83
N ASN A 166 -7.46 -3.10 13.53
CA ASN A 166 -6.51 -4.21 13.38
C ASN A 166 -7.05 -5.59 13.80
N THR A 167 -8.24 -5.65 14.39
CA THR A 167 -8.93 -6.90 14.78
C THR A 167 -10.14 -7.21 13.90
N SER A 168 -10.59 -6.28 13.06
CA SER A 168 -11.72 -6.46 12.15
C SER A 168 -11.37 -7.43 11.03
N GLU A 169 -12.29 -8.25 10.56
CA GLU A 169 -11.96 -9.33 9.62
C GLU A 169 -11.94 -8.86 8.17
N ARG A 170 -13.05 -8.29 7.68
CA ARG A 170 -13.25 -7.88 6.28
C ARG A 170 -14.01 -6.57 6.17
N VAL A 171 -13.48 -5.61 5.41
CA VAL A 171 -14.09 -4.29 5.22
C VAL A 171 -14.00 -3.83 3.75
N LEU A 172 -15.11 -3.32 3.23
CA LEU A 172 -15.24 -2.86 1.84
C LEU A 172 -15.63 -1.38 1.75
N VAL A 173 -14.96 -0.63 0.89
CA VAL A 173 -15.46 0.66 0.38
C VAL A 173 -15.35 0.63 -1.15
N PHE A 174 -16.48 0.78 -1.82
CA PHE A 174 -16.59 0.61 -3.26
C PHE A 174 -17.41 1.72 -3.89
N GLY A 175 -16.91 2.35 -4.94
CA GLY A 175 -17.74 3.27 -5.72
C GLY A 175 -18.16 4.52 -4.95
N VAL A 176 -17.42 4.92 -3.91
CA VAL A 176 -17.81 6.05 -3.06
C VAL A 176 -17.24 7.35 -3.60
N ARG A 177 -18.08 8.37 -3.76
CA ARG A 177 -17.64 9.76 -3.90
C ARG A 177 -17.70 10.44 -2.53
N GLN A 178 -16.68 11.21 -2.16
CA GLN A 178 -16.66 11.89 -0.84
C GLN A 178 -16.05 13.28 -0.89
N ASN A 179 -16.71 14.27 -0.27
CA ASN A 179 -16.30 15.68 -0.31
C ASN A 179 -16.51 16.40 1.03
N ASN A 180 -15.84 17.55 1.20
CA ASN A 180 -15.90 18.42 2.37
C ASN A 180 -15.71 17.68 3.70
N ILE A 181 -14.67 16.85 3.77
CA ILE A 181 -14.27 16.19 5.02
C ILE A 181 -13.26 17.04 5.74
N ALA A 182 -13.45 17.25 7.05
CA ALA A 182 -12.46 17.87 7.90
C ALA A 182 -12.74 17.51 9.35
N GLN A 183 -11.74 17.73 10.20
CA GLN A 183 -11.87 17.73 11.65
C GLN A 183 -11.06 18.92 12.17
N PRO A 184 -11.50 19.64 13.21
CA PRO A 184 -10.66 20.65 13.84
C PRO A 184 -9.42 20.05 14.51
N ASP A 185 -8.27 20.70 14.37
CA ASP A 185 -7.02 20.34 15.05
C ASP A 185 -7.26 20.43 16.57
N PRO A 186 -7.01 19.36 17.33
CA PRO A 186 -7.28 19.34 18.77
C PRO A 186 -6.40 20.32 19.55
N GLY A 187 -5.33 20.84 18.96
CA GLY A 187 -4.48 21.87 19.55
C GLY A 187 -4.88 23.30 19.19
N VAL A 188 -5.98 23.52 18.47
CA VAL A 188 -6.50 24.84 18.09
C VAL A 188 -7.96 24.98 18.53
N PRO A 189 -8.31 26.02 19.31
CA PRO A 189 -7.45 27.12 19.75
C PRO A 189 -6.50 26.74 20.90
N ASP A 190 -5.32 27.35 20.91
CA ASP A 190 -4.48 27.42 22.11
C ASP A 190 -5.01 28.58 22.98
N MET A 191 -5.80 28.25 24.00
CA MET A 191 -6.51 29.21 24.85
C MET A 191 -5.59 30.15 25.63
N THR A 192 -4.27 29.97 25.58
CA THR A 192 -3.31 30.91 26.20
C THR A 192 -3.13 32.20 25.41
N TYR A 193 -3.50 32.23 24.12
CA TYR A 193 -3.39 33.45 23.30
C TYR A 193 -4.33 33.52 22.08
N MET A 194 -4.97 32.42 21.70
CA MET A 194 -5.91 32.39 20.57
C MET A 194 -7.33 32.70 21.03
N ASN A 195 -8.15 33.19 20.11
CA ASN A 195 -9.58 33.33 20.34
C ASN A 195 -10.26 31.96 20.40
N GLY A 196 -11.27 31.81 21.25
CA GLY A 196 -12.01 30.55 21.44
C GLY A 196 -12.70 30.03 20.18
N TRP A 197 -12.99 30.89 19.21
CA TRP A 197 -13.62 30.54 17.93
C TRP A 197 -12.65 30.00 16.88
N GLN A 198 -11.34 30.19 17.02
CA GLN A 198 -10.37 29.80 15.99
C GLN A 198 -10.40 28.28 15.75
N ARG A 199 -10.33 27.86 14.48
CA ARG A 199 -10.23 26.45 14.09
C ARG A 199 -9.13 26.28 13.05
N PHE A 200 -8.49 25.13 13.01
CA PHE A 200 -7.55 24.79 11.94
C PHE A 200 -7.81 23.36 11.49
N SER A 201 -7.62 23.05 10.21
CA SER A 201 -7.85 21.70 9.72
C SER A 201 -6.86 20.72 10.35
N TYR A 202 -7.39 19.64 10.93
CA TYR A 202 -6.56 18.62 11.53
C TYR A 202 -5.88 17.80 10.45
N ARG A 203 -4.59 18.04 10.32
CA ARG A 203 -3.73 17.46 9.27
C ARG A 203 -3.64 15.92 9.25
N HIS A 204 -4.06 15.23 10.31
CA HIS A 204 -4.08 13.76 10.38
C HIS A 204 -5.49 13.17 10.17
N THR A 205 -6.46 14.01 9.83
CA THR A 205 -7.76 13.58 9.31
C THR A 205 -7.57 12.81 8.00
N ARG A 206 -8.52 11.94 7.69
CA ARG A 206 -8.55 11.19 6.44
C ARG A 206 -9.95 11.26 5.87
N ASN A 207 -10.07 11.34 4.54
CA ASN A 207 -11.36 11.14 3.87
C ASN A 207 -11.88 9.73 4.17
N ILE A 208 -11.08 8.72 3.79
CA ILE A 208 -11.36 7.31 4.00
C ILE A 208 -10.21 6.66 4.76
N SER A 209 -10.54 5.97 5.84
CA SER A 209 -9.63 5.09 6.57
C SER A 209 -10.27 3.71 6.71
N VAL A 210 -9.58 2.67 6.26
CA VAL A 210 -10.02 1.27 6.43
C VAL A 210 -8.90 0.45 7.06
N SER A 211 -9.24 -0.38 8.03
CA SER A 211 -8.31 -1.30 8.66
C SER A 211 -8.94 -2.68 8.87
N ALA A 212 -8.23 -3.74 8.51
CA ALA A 212 -8.69 -5.11 8.73
C ALA A 212 -7.54 -6.10 8.85
N LYS A 213 -7.75 -7.16 9.64
CA LYS A 213 -6.82 -8.27 9.86
C LYS A 213 -6.66 -9.18 8.66
N ARG A 214 -7.74 -9.52 7.96
CA ARG A 214 -7.70 -10.44 6.81
C ARG A 214 -7.83 -9.73 5.47
N ALA A 215 -8.83 -8.88 5.31
CA ALA A 215 -9.07 -8.25 4.02
C ALA A 215 -9.64 -6.83 4.13
N ALA A 216 -9.07 -5.91 3.37
CA ALA A 216 -9.56 -4.55 3.25
C ALA A 216 -9.53 -4.16 1.78
N ALA A 217 -10.61 -3.57 1.28
CA ALA A 217 -10.66 -3.11 -0.10
C ALA A 217 -11.23 -1.69 -0.17
N ILE A 218 -10.49 -0.79 -0.83
CA ILE A 218 -10.97 0.53 -1.24
C ILE A 218 -10.80 0.63 -2.76
N ILE A 219 -11.92 0.54 -3.47
CA ILE A 219 -11.94 0.38 -4.92
C ILE A 219 -12.83 1.46 -5.53
N ASN A 220 -12.36 2.07 -6.62
CA ASN A 220 -13.18 2.94 -7.46
C ASN A 220 -13.84 4.10 -6.69
N CYS A 221 -13.10 4.75 -5.80
CA CYS A 221 -13.60 5.89 -5.03
C CYS A 221 -13.06 7.22 -5.60
N ARG A 222 -13.83 8.31 -5.45
CA ARG A 222 -13.47 9.65 -5.92
C ARG A 222 -13.57 10.67 -4.78
N ILE A 223 -12.46 11.31 -4.45
CA ILE A 223 -12.32 12.07 -3.22
C ILE A 223 -11.95 13.53 -3.49
N ASN A 224 -12.66 14.44 -2.83
CA ASN A 224 -12.46 15.88 -2.90
C ASN A 224 -12.57 16.44 -4.34
N ASP A 225 -13.49 15.89 -5.13
CA ASP A 225 -13.81 16.40 -6.47
C ASP A 225 -14.87 17.51 -6.40
N LEU A 226 -14.37 18.74 -6.23
CA LEU A 226 -15.19 19.94 -6.10
C LEU A 226 -15.55 20.58 -7.44
N THR A 227 -14.78 20.33 -8.51
CA THR A 227 -14.87 21.10 -9.77
C THR A 227 -15.17 20.27 -11.02
N ASN A 228 -14.95 18.96 -11.02
CA ASN A 228 -15.08 18.15 -12.24
C ASN A 228 -16.37 17.31 -12.31
N ASN A 229 -17.40 17.72 -11.56
CA ASN A 229 -18.69 17.04 -11.52
C ASN A 229 -19.84 18.00 -11.81
N THR A 230 -20.46 17.85 -12.98
CA THR A 230 -21.63 18.61 -13.41
C THR A 230 -22.95 17.92 -13.12
N ILE A 231 -22.93 16.64 -12.72
CA ILE A 231 -24.14 15.87 -12.38
C ILE A 231 -24.59 16.26 -10.98
N HIS A 232 -23.69 16.18 -10.00
CA HIS A 232 -23.90 16.56 -8.60
C HIS A 232 -22.80 17.53 -8.16
N PRO A 233 -22.88 18.82 -8.56
CA PRO A 233 -21.88 19.80 -8.15
C PRO A 233 -21.89 19.96 -6.62
N ILE A 234 -20.70 20.13 -6.04
CA ILE A 234 -20.50 20.35 -4.61
C ILE A 234 -19.58 21.55 -4.45
N GLU A 235 -20.03 22.53 -3.67
CA GLU A 235 -19.22 23.70 -3.33
C GLU A 235 -18.12 23.32 -2.31
N ASP A 236 -17.01 24.04 -2.36
CA ASP A 236 -15.98 24.00 -1.34
C ASP A 236 -16.51 24.66 -0.06
N ASP A 237 -16.60 23.90 1.03
CA ASP A 237 -17.02 24.42 2.34
C ASP A 237 -15.88 25.13 3.10
N SER A 238 -14.68 25.22 2.53
CA SER A 238 -13.55 25.94 3.11
C SER A 238 -13.87 27.42 3.34
N TYR A 239 -13.40 27.97 4.46
CA TYR A 239 -13.70 29.34 4.86
C TYR A 239 -12.49 30.09 5.42
N ASP A 240 -12.47 31.38 5.17
CA ASP A 240 -11.45 32.33 5.61
C ASP A 240 -11.64 32.68 7.09
N GLN A 241 -10.56 32.97 7.82
CA GLN A 241 -10.62 33.27 9.25
C GLN A 241 -9.96 34.63 9.58
N PRO A 242 -10.66 35.76 9.38
CA PRO A 242 -10.12 37.09 9.70
C PRO A 242 -9.93 37.25 11.21
N GLY A 243 -8.85 37.92 11.63
CA GLY A 243 -8.55 38.16 13.04
C GLY A 243 -7.95 36.95 13.77
N TYR A 244 -7.56 35.90 13.05
CA TYR A 244 -6.90 34.73 13.62
C TYR A 244 -5.55 35.12 14.25
N ILE A 245 -5.31 34.72 15.49
CA ILE A 245 -4.07 35.01 16.22
C ILE A 245 -3.12 33.82 16.15
N ILE A 246 -1.84 34.06 15.83
CA ILE A 246 -0.77 33.06 15.77
C ILE A 246 0.51 33.56 16.45
N LYS A 247 1.40 32.64 16.83
CA LYS A 247 2.74 32.98 17.31
C LYS A 247 3.71 33.30 16.16
N GLY A 248 4.61 34.24 16.43
CA GLY A 248 5.67 34.67 15.51
C GLY A 248 5.39 36.04 14.90
N SER A 249 6.46 36.66 14.43
CA SER A 249 6.44 37.93 13.68
C SER A 249 6.86 37.67 12.24
N PHE A 250 6.21 38.34 11.29
CA PHE A 250 6.68 38.29 9.90
C PHE A 250 8.03 39.00 9.79
N VAL A 251 9.01 38.33 9.21
CA VAL A 251 10.23 38.99 8.72
C VAL A 251 9.90 39.40 7.29
N ALA A 252 9.91 40.71 7.02
CA ALA A 252 9.73 41.23 5.66
C ALA A 252 10.69 40.51 4.69
N LYS A 253 10.28 40.36 3.43
CA LYS A 253 11.12 39.78 2.37
C LYS A 253 12.49 40.46 2.41
N LYS A 254 13.58 39.69 2.32
CA LYS A 254 14.94 40.25 2.37
C LYS A 254 15.08 41.36 1.30
N GLY A 255 15.18 42.62 1.74
CA GLY A 255 15.31 43.79 0.87
C GLY A 255 14.04 44.60 0.60
N SER A 256 12.88 44.24 1.17
CA SER A 256 11.68 45.10 1.13
C SER A 256 11.55 45.93 2.41
N ASP A 257 11.18 47.20 2.27
CA ASP A 257 10.79 48.06 3.39
C ASP A 257 9.54 47.49 4.08
N PRO A 258 9.60 47.13 5.39
CA PRO A 258 8.48 46.56 6.13
C PRO A 258 7.24 47.45 6.17
N SER A 259 7.40 48.77 6.00
CA SER A 259 6.34 49.77 6.12
C SER A 259 5.53 49.99 4.83
N THR A 260 5.98 49.43 3.71
CA THR A 260 5.35 49.59 2.38
C THR A 260 4.98 48.26 1.71
N ALA A 261 5.17 47.13 2.40
CA ALA A 261 4.79 45.84 1.87
C ALA A 261 3.26 45.76 1.74
N GLU A 262 2.74 45.81 0.51
CA GLU A 262 1.35 45.43 0.17
C GLU A 262 0.98 44.03 0.69
N ASP A 263 1.99 43.25 1.09
CA ASP A 263 1.91 41.94 1.70
C ASP A 263 1.75 41.93 3.23
N ASP A 264 1.65 43.07 3.95
CA ASP A 264 1.52 43.11 5.42
C ASP A 264 0.33 42.23 5.90
N PRO A 265 0.60 41.05 6.47
CA PRO A 265 -0.40 40.04 6.78
C PRO A 265 -1.14 40.29 8.10
N GLY A 266 -0.70 41.23 8.93
CA GLY A 266 -1.28 41.43 10.25
C GLY A 266 -0.48 42.32 11.20
N SER A 267 -1.12 42.76 12.28
CA SER A 267 -0.46 43.56 13.31
C SER A 267 0.29 42.66 14.31
N ILE A 268 1.56 42.99 14.57
CA ILE A 268 2.38 42.31 15.58
C ILE A 268 2.10 42.92 16.95
N SER A 269 1.79 42.09 17.94
CA SER A 269 1.70 42.50 19.34
C SER A 269 3.08 42.62 19.97
N SER A 270 3.18 43.38 21.07
CA SER A 270 4.39 43.44 21.91
C SER A 270 4.79 42.09 22.52
N SER A 271 3.90 41.09 22.49
CA SER A 271 4.12 39.73 22.96
C SER A 271 4.59 38.74 21.88
N GLY A 272 4.89 39.21 20.65
CA GLY A 272 5.39 38.37 19.56
C GLY A 272 4.31 37.50 18.91
N GLN A 273 3.06 37.96 18.93
CA GLN A 273 1.93 37.33 18.24
C GLN A 273 1.55 38.18 17.03
N THR A 274 1.03 37.55 15.98
CA THR A 274 0.47 38.24 14.82
C THR A 274 -1.02 38.01 14.76
N THR A 275 -1.80 39.07 14.64
CA THR A 275 -3.24 39.01 14.32
C THR A 275 -3.41 39.12 12.81
N MET A 276 -3.84 38.03 12.17
CA MET A 276 -4.00 37.97 10.72
C MET A 276 -5.12 38.90 10.27
N LYS A 277 -4.78 39.90 9.46
CA LYS A 277 -5.74 40.86 8.89
C LYS A 277 -6.60 40.20 7.80
N TYR A 278 -5.98 39.38 6.96
CA TYR A 278 -6.62 38.72 5.83
C TYR A 278 -6.85 37.24 6.14
N GLY A 279 -8.12 36.84 6.22
CA GLY A 279 -8.52 35.48 6.59
C GLY A 279 -8.25 34.43 5.50
N ASP A 280 -8.12 34.86 4.24
CA ASP A 280 -7.81 34.02 3.08
C ASP A 280 -6.40 33.39 3.13
N ARG A 281 -5.50 33.97 3.93
CA ARG A 281 -4.17 33.43 4.24
C ARG A 281 -4.20 32.35 5.32
N ILE A 282 -5.35 32.13 5.96
CA ILE A 282 -5.53 31.17 7.06
C ILE A 282 -6.90 30.50 7.01
N LYS A 283 -7.11 29.76 5.92
CA LYS A 283 -8.36 29.03 5.70
C LYS A 283 -8.46 27.82 6.63
N PHE A 284 -9.68 27.55 7.10
CA PHE A 284 -10.05 26.19 7.46
C PHE A 284 -10.33 25.45 6.15
N ASN A 285 -9.36 24.64 5.71
CA ASN A 285 -9.35 24.03 4.38
C ASN A 285 -9.71 22.55 4.44
N TYR A 286 -10.72 22.15 3.67
CA TYR A 286 -11.22 20.76 3.60
C TYR A 286 -10.39 19.84 2.68
N LEU A 287 -9.31 20.36 2.07
CA LEU A 287 -8.34 19.59 1.28
C LEU A 287 -7.04 19.31 2.04
N ASP A 288 -6.91 19.88 3.24
CA ASP A 288 -5.66 19.99 3.97
C ASP A 288 -5.41 18.82 4.95
N HIS A 289 -5.53 17.60 4.44
CA HIS A 289 -5.34 16.37 5.21
C HIS A 289 -5.10 15.14 4.30
N TYR A 290 -5.00 13.94 4.88
CA TYR A 290 -4.79 12.71 4.11
C TYR A 290 -6.01 12.36 3.25
N GLY A 291 -5.78 11.79 2.07
CA GLY A 291 -6.84 11.26 1.23
C GLY A 291 -7.35 9.91 1.74
N ILE A 292 -6.80 8.83 1.20
CA ILE A 292 -7.20 7.45 1.51
C ILE A 292 -6.09 6.74 2.29
N ALA A 293 -6.45 6.08 3.40
CA ALA A 293 -5.59 5.14 4.09
C ALA A 293 -6.23 3.76 4.21
N ILE A 294 -5.46 2.73 3.91
CA ILE A 294 -5.86 1.33 4.05
C ILE A 294 -4.76 0.55 4.78
N SER A 295 -5.15 -0.27 5.75
CA SER A 295 -4.20 -1.06 6.53
C SER A 295 -4.65 -2.50 6.76
N GLY A 296 -3.69 -3.40 6.66
CA GLY A 296 -3.75 -4.73 7.25
C GLY A 296 -3.53 -4.70 8.77
N ALA A 297 -3.72 -5.84 9.43
CA ALA A 297 -3.16 -6.03 10.77
C ALA A 297 -1.63 -6.00 10.72
N ARG A 298 -1.04 -5.19 11.60
CA ARG A 298 0.41 -5.12 11.83
C ARG A 298 0.85 -6.39 12.55
N MET A 299 1.47 -7.32 11.81
CA MET A 299 1.93 -8.60 12.33
C MET A 299 3.34 -8.84 11.84
N ASN A 300 4.30 -9.02 12.77
CA ASN A 300 5.66 -9.41 12.39
C ASN A 300 5.64 -10.87 11.90
N PRO A 301 5.97 -11.15 10.62
CA PRO A 301 5.95 -12.50 10.06
C PRO A 301 6.98 -13.44 10.69
N ALA A 302 8.05 -12.91 11.28
CA ALA A 302 9.13 -13.70 11.89
C ALA A 302 8.72 -14.35 13.22
N VAL A 303 7.69 -13.82 13.89
CA VAL A 303 7.22 -14.31 15.21
C VAL A 303 5.78 -14.82 15.20
N ASN A 304 5.04 -14.63 14.09
CA ASN A 304 3.70 -15.18 13.94
C ASN A 304 3.74 -16.47 13.09
N PRO A 305 3.38 -17.64 13.66
CA PRO A 305 3.59 -18.95 13.02
C PRO A 305 2.70 -19.21 11.78
N VAL A 306 1.74 -18.33 11.49
CA VAL A 306 0.91 -18.42 10.29
C VAL A 306 1.07 -17.11 9.51
N PRO A 307 1.73 -17.13 8.33
CA PRO A 307 1.69 -16.01 7.41
C PRO A 307 0.23 -15.81 6.98
N ILE A 308 -0.44 -14.81 7.53
CA ILE A 308 -1.71 -14.37 6.97
C ILE A 308 -1.32 -13.50 5.78
N ASN A 309 -1.38 -14.06 4.57
CA ASN A 309 -1.48 -13.22 3.37
C ASN A 309 -2.79 -12.44 3.50
N GLN A 310 -2.67 -11.14 3.66
CA GLN A 310 -3.81 -10.26 3.77
C GLN A 310 -4.25 -9.86 2.37
N GLU A 311 -5.55 -9.75 2.15
CA GLU A 311 -6.10 -9.25 0.90
C GLU A 311 -6.34 -7.74 1.04
N ILE A 312 -5.26 -6.95 1.02
CA ILE A 312 -5.30 -5.48 1.14
C ILE A 312 -5.23 -4.84 -0.24
N LEU A 313 -6.31 -4.22 -0.69
CA LEU A 313 -6.46 -3.72 -2.06
C LEU A 313 -6.88 -2.25 -2.12
N LEU A 314 -6.09 -1.45 -2.82
CA LEU A 314 -6.35 -0.05 -3.16
C LEU A 314 -6.32 0.13 -4.69
N GLU A 315 -7.49 0.18 -5.34
CA GLU A 315 -7.54 0.08 -6.81
C GLU A 315 -8.46 1.10 -7.48
N ASN A 316 -7.97 1.73 -8.56
CA ASN A 316 -8.71 2.63 -9.44
C ASN A 316 -9.40 3.82 -8.73
N ASN A 317 -8.78 4.34 -7.68
CA ASN A 317 -9.30 5.51 -6.97
C ASN A 317 -8.82 6.82 -7.61
N TRP A 318 -9.51 7.92 -7.31
CA TRP A 318 -9.12 9.29 -7.66
C TRP A 318 -9.15 10.19 -6.42
N VAL A 319 -8.09 10.96 -6.18
CA VAL A 319 -7.95 11.82 -4.99
C VAL A 319 -7.37 13.17 -5.38
N LEU A 320 -8.00 14.25 -4.90
CA LEU A 320 -7.41 15.58 -4.79
C LEU A 320 -7.02 15.85 -3.33
N THR A 321 -5.76 16.19 -3.09
CA THR A 321 -5.29 16.72 -1.80
C THR A 321 -4.28 17.84 -2.04
N THR A 322 -4.23 18.83 -1.15
CA THR A 322 -3.28 19.95 -1.23
C THR A 322 -2.11 19.83 -0.26
N MET A 323 -2.23 18.98 0.75
CA MET A 323 -1.13 18.58 1.63
C MET A 323 -1.29 17.11 2.03
N ARG A 324 -0.34 16.59 2.83
CA ARG A 324 -0.34 15.22 3.33
C ARG A 324 -0.35 14.18 2.22
N VAL A 325 -0.56 12.92 2.61
CA VAL A 325 -0.45 11.79 1.72
C VAL A 325 -1.78 11.54 1.01
N GLY A 326 -1.76 11.47 -0.32
CA GLY A 326 -2.93 11.09 -1.12
C GLY A 326 -3.38 9.66 -0.84
N TYR A 327 -2.45 8.71 -0.92
CA TYR A 327 -2.68 7.29 -0.67
C TYR A 327 -1.72 6.72 0.37
N PHE A 328 -2.25 6.06 1.40
CA PHE A 328 -1.45 5.35 2.39
C PHE A 328 -1.85 3.87 2.43
N ILE A 329 -0.92 2.96 2.21
CA ILE A 329 -1.18 1.51 2.22
C ILE A 329 -0.20 0.76 3.11
N GLU A 330 -0.69 -0.01 4.07
CA GLU A 330 0.16 -0.86 4.91
C GLU A 330 -0.37 -2.30 5.05
N GLY A 331 0.53 -3.29 5.17
CA GLY A 331 0.16 -4.69 5.39
C GLY A 331 1.04 -5.71 4.67
N ILE A 332 0.65 -6.98 4.72
CA ILE A 332 1.29 -8.11 4.02
C ILE A 332 0.48 -8.45 2.77
N GLY A 333 1.09 -8.48 1.59
CA GLY A 333 0.36 -8.82 0.35
C GLY A 333 -0.44 -7.66 -0.23
N ALA A 334 -0.06 -6.42 0.12
CA ALA A 334 -0.85 -5.24 -0.20
C ALA A 334 -0.66 -4.78 -1.67
N ILE A 335 -1.75 -4.39 -2.33
CA ILE A 335 -1.76 -3.98 -3.74
C ILE A 335 -2.35 -2.57 -3.88
N ALA A 336 -1.57 -1.66 -4.48
CA ALA A 336 -2.02 -0.34 -4.90
C ALA A 336 -1.90 -0.20 -6.43
N ARG A 337 -3.04 -0.20 -7.13
CA ARG A 337 -3.07 -0.22 -8.60
C ARG A 337 -3.98 0.83 -9.23
N GLY A 338 -3.50 1.49 -10.29
CA GLY A 338 -4.38 2.24 -11.18
C GLY A 338 -4.96 3.53 -10.57
N ASN A 339 -4.43 3.98 -9.43
CA ASN A 339 -4.94 5.13 -8.70
C ASN A 339 -4.43 6.45 -9.30
N VAL A 340 -5.21 7.51 -9.16
CA VAL A 340 -4.95 8.84 -9.72
C VAL A 340 -4.94 9.87 -8.60
N ARG A 341 -3.79 10.50 -8.38
CA ARG A 341 -3.66 11.62 -7.44
C ARG A 341 -3.44 12.92 -8.19
N ARG A 342 -4.18 13.96 -7.81
CA ARG A 342 -4.01 15.33 -8.27
C ARG A 342 -3.68 16.27 -7.12
N ASP A 343 -3.03 17.37 -7.46
CA ASP A 343 -2.65 18.45 -6.55
C ASP A 343 -2.95 19.80 -7.21
N ILE A 344 -2.84 20.88 -6.44
CA ILE A 344 -3.00 22.25 -6.91
C ILE A 344 -1.62 22.90 -7.01
N THR A 345 -1.33 23.52 -8.14
CA THR A 345 -0.10 24.30 -8.36
C THR A 345 -0.17 25.67 -7.68
N GLY A 346 0.99 26.24 -7.31
CA GLY A 346 1.06 27.64 -6.85
C GLY A 346 0.60 27.88 -5.41
N LYS A 347 0.41 26.83 -4.61
CA LYS A 347 0.03 26.92 -3.19
C LYS A 347 1.04 27.76 -2.40
N ILE A 348 0.55 28.57 -1.47
CA ILE A 348 1.38 29.35 -0.54
C ILE A 348 1.13 28.87 0.90
N GLY A 349 2.18 28.41 1.57
CA GLY A 349 2.14 27.95 2.96
C GLY A 349 2.43 29.08 3.94
N TRP A 350 1.44 29.93 4.20
CA TRP A 350 1.54 31.06 5.14
C TRP A 350 1.76 30.62 6.60
N ILE A 351 1.10 29.54 6.99
CA ILE A 351 0.99 29.08 8.37
C ILE A 351 1.68 27.74 8.51
N HIS A 352 2.34 27.52 9.64
CA HIS A 352 2.88 26.21 9.98
C HIS A 352 1.73 25.17 9.99
N PRO A 353 1.93 23.91 9.56
CA PRO A 353 0.89 22.88 9.50
C PRO A 353 0.19 22.54 10.84
N SER A 354 0.62 23.13 11.96
CA SER A 354 -0.03 23.01 13.27
C SER A 354 -1.10 24.09 13.51
N GLY A 355 -1.23 25.09 12.64
CA GLY A 355 -2.16 26.21 12.80
C GLY A 355 -1.81 27.20 13.92
N LYS A 356 -0.65 27.04 14.59
CA LYS A 356 -0.29 27.78 15.81
C LYS A 356 0.77 28.85 15.64
N SER A 357 1.52 28.80 14.56
CA SER A 357 2.62 29.73 14.32
C SER A 357 2.76 30.03 12.85
N LEU A 358 3.44 31.14 12.58
CA LEU A 358 3.92 31.43 11.23
C LEU A 358 4.85 30.37 10.72
N ASN A 359 4.82 30.20 9.40
CA ASN A 359 5.84 29.45 8.71
C ASN A 359 7.06 30.34 8.44
N SER A 360 7.75 30.73 9.50
CA SER A 360 8.91 31.64 9.45
C SER A 360 10.24 30.93 9.19
N ASN A 361 10.24 29.59 9.11
CA ASN A 361 11.43 28.78 8.96
C ASN A 361 11.52 28.25 7.53
N ASN A 362 12.72 28.25 6.94
CA ASN A 362 12.98 27.74 5.58
C ASN A 362 12.80 26.20 5.43
N ALA A 363 12.02 25.54 6.29
CA ALA A 363 11.99 24.09 6.43
C ALA A 363 10.67 23.52 7.02
N ALA A 364 9.49 24.00 6.62
CA ALA A 364 8.24 23.34 7.02
C ALA A 364 7.91 22.11 6.16
N THR A 365 7.43 21.06 6.85
CA THR A 365 7.01 19.78 6.27
C THR A 365 5.49 19.62 6.39
N PHE A 366 4.81 19.64 5.25
CA PHE A 366 3.37 19.39 5.10
C PHE A 366 3.07 17.89 4.85
N GLU A 367 4.10 17.07 4.70
CA GLU A 367 4.07 15.66 4.29
C GLU A 367 3.31 15.43 2.98
N ASN A 368 3.41 16.37 2.04
CA ASN A 368 2.70 16.26 0.76
C ASN A 368 3.28 15.14 -0.11
N ARG A 369 2.58 14.01 -0.23
CA ARG A 369 3.05 12.80 -0.93
C ARG A 369 1.96 12.22 -1.83
N GLY A 370 2.36 11.66 -2.97
CA GLY A 370 1.45 10.91 -3.83
C GLY A 370 0.97 9.62 -3.17
N LEU A 371 1.92 8.73 -2.83
CA LEU A 371 1.66 7.45 -2.17
C LEU A 371 2.71 7.15 -1.10
N ASN A 372 2.27 6.67 0.06
CA ASN A 372 3.09 6.14 1.13
C ASN A 372 2.73 4.68 1.39
N PHE A 373 3.72 3.86 1.75
CA PHE A 373 3.50 2.44 1.97
C PHE A 373 4.40 1.85 3.05
N ALA A 374 3.96 0.75 3.67
CA ALA A 374 4.76 -0.02 4.62
C ALA A 374 4.34 -1.49 4.68
N GLY A 375 5.28 -2.43 4.64
CA GLY A 375 5.01 -3.86 4.82
C GLY A 375 5.90 -4.77 3.99
N GLU A 376 5.40 -5.97 3.69
CA GLU A 376 6.05 -7.02 2.89
C GLU A 376 5.09 -7.54 1.81
N ASN A 377 5.63 -8.07 0.71
CA ASN A 377 4.86 -8.56 -0.44
C ASN A 377 3.95 -7.47 -1.04
N ILE A 378 4.51 -6.30 -1.35
CA ILE A 378 3.75 -5.12 -1.78
C ILE A 378 3.89 -4.88 -3.28
N ILE A 379 2.77 -4.60 -3.95
CA ILE A 379 2.73 -4.21 -5.36
C ILE A 379 2.15 -2.80 -5.48
N ILE A 380 2.91 -1.88 -6.09
CA ILE A 380 2.49 -0.52 -6.43
C ILE A 380 2.65 -0.32 -7.92
N GLU A 381 1.55 -0.27 -8.67
CA GLU A 381 1.63 -0.25 -10.13
C GLU A 381 0.58 0.56 -10.88
N ASN A 382 0.97 1.06 -12.04
CA ASN A 382 0.07 1.77 -12.96
C ASN A 382 -0.65 2.98 -12.32
N ASN A 383 -0.06 3.61 -11.30
CA ASN A 383 -0.63 4.81 -10.66
C ASN A 383 -0.17 6.07 -11.39
N ASP A 384 -0.99 7.13 -11.39
CA ASP A 384 -0.67 8.45 -11.94
C ASP A 384 -0.74 9.51 -10.83
N LEU A 385 0.43 9.98 -10.39
CA LEU A 385 0.60 10.74 -9.16
C LEU A 385 1.20 12.13 -9.43
N GLU A 386 0.39 13.17 -9.25
CA GLU A 386 0.85 14.56 -9.31
C GLU A 386 1.00 15.14 -7.91
N VAL A 387 2.14 15.77 -7.62
CA VAL A 387 2.49 16.37 -6.34
C VAL A 387 3.17 17.72 -6.52
N GLU A 388 2.68 18.72 -5.80
CA GLU A 388 3.15 20.10 -5.91
C GLU A 388 3.60 20.64 -4.54
N ARG A 389 4.79 21.22 -4.49
CA ARG A 389 5.33 21.82 -3.27
C ARG A 389 4.61 23.11 -2.92
N HIS A 390 4.55 23.44 -1.62
CA HIS A 390 4.11 24.76 -1.19
C HIS A 390 5.23 25.78 -1.38
N ASN A 391 4.91 26.97 -1.87
CA ASN A 391 5.80 28.11 -1.82
C ASN A 391 5.65 28.81 -0.46
N PHE A 392 6.73 29.39 0.04
CA PHE A 392 6.73 30.23 1.22
C PHE A 392 6.99 31.68 0.86
N VAL A 393 6.52 32.60 1.68
CA VAL A 393 6.70 34.05 1.49
C VAL A 393 8.19 34.43 1.47
N SER A 394 9.03 33.63 2.15
CA SER A 394 10.49 33.76 2.14
C SER A 394 11.14 33.44 0.79
N GLY A 395 10.40 32.89 -0.18
CA GLY A 395 10.90 32.45 -1.49
C GLY A 395 11.38 31.00 -1.52
N TYR A 396 11.38 30.30 -0.39
CA TYR A 396 11.67 28.87 -0.30
C TYR A 396 10.43 28.03 -0.64
N LYS A 397 10.64 26.75 -0.97
CA LYS A 397 9.57 25.76 -1.09
C LYS A 397 9.56 24.83 0.12
N SER A 398 8.44 24.17 0.37
CA SER A 398 8.36 23.08 1.34
C SER A 398 9.37 21.98 1.02
N VAL A 399 9.85 21.32 2.07
CA VAL A 399 10.91 20.29 1.95
C VAL A 399 10.40 18.97 1.39
N ASP A 400 9.08 18.76 1.42
CA ASP A 400 8.37 17.56 0.99
C ASP A 400 7.98 17.62 -0.50
N GLY A 401 6.99 16.84 -0.95
CA GLY A 401 6.52 16.84 -2.32
C GLY A 401 6.95 15.59 -3.07
N GLU A 402 6.83 14.43 -2.45
CA GLU A 402 7.32 13.14 -2.94
C GLU A 402 6.28 12.37 -3.75
N GLY A 403 6.71 11.64 -4.79
CA GLY A 403 5.82 10.80 -5.59
C GLY A 403 5.38 9.56 -4.81
N ILE A 404 6.29 8.59 -4.68
CA ILE A 404 6.09 7.36 -3.92
C ILE A 404 7.18 7.29 -2.87
N LEU A 405 6.83 7.22 -1.58
CA LEU A 405 7.84 7.28 -0.51
C LEU A 405 7.49 6.34 0.65
N ILE A 406 8.49 5.61 1.13
CA ILE A 406 8.53 5.13 2.51
C ILE A 406 9.69 5.81 3.24
N GLN A 407 9.43 6.30 4.46
CA GLN A 407 10.42 7.03 5.25
C GLN A 407 10.15 6.93 6.75
N TRP A 408 11.18 6.61 7.56
CA TRP A 408 11.09 6.52 9.03
C TRP A 408 9.93 5.65 9.55
N GLN A 409 9.36 4.81 8.69
CA GLN A 409 8.25 3.95 9.04
C GLN A 409 8.78 2.56 9.33
N ASP A 410 8.48 2.11 10.54
CA ASP A 410 8.50 0.70 10.84
C ASP A 410 7.17 0.08 10.34
N PRO A 411 7.20 -0.82 9.35
CA PRO A 411 6.00 -1.52 8.90
C PRO A 411 5.30 -2.32 9.99
N TRP A 412 5.98 -2.64 11.10
CA TRP A 412 5.49 -3.52 12.15
C TRP A 412 5.34 -2.84 13.52
N GLY A 413 5.66 -1.55 13.62
CA GLY A 413 5.43 -0.76 14.83
C GLY A 413 6.33 -1.13 16.01
N PHE A 414 7.59 -1.46 15.77
CA PHE A 414 8.52 -1.68 16.86
C PHE A 414 8.81 -0.39 17.63
N ASP A 415 9.22 -0.57 18.89
CA ASP A 415 9.56 0.53 19.76
C ASP A 415 10.88 1.17 19.31
N THR A 416 10.82 2.40 18.79
CA THR A 416 12.00 3.18 18.40
C THR A 416 13.00 3.38 19.55
N ASN A 417 12.59 3.16 20.81
CA ASN A 417 13.45 3.21 21.99
C ASN A 417 14.05 1.84 22.36
N ASN A 418 13.65 0.75 21.69
CA ASN A 418 14.19 -0.59 21.91
C ASN A 418 14.57 -1.29 20.58
N PRO A 419 15.71 -0.93 19.94
CA PRO A 419 16.33 -1.55 18.74
C PRO A 419 16.28 -3.07 18.61
N ALA A 420 16.23 -3.81 19.73
CA ALA A 420 16.12 -5.26 19.71
C ALA A 420 14.72 -5.77 19.30
N SER A 421 13.65 -5.00 19.48
CA SER A 421 12.27 -5.45 19.16
C SER A 421 11.99 -5.57 17.64
N GLY A 422 12.90 -5.05 16.81
CA GLY A 422 12.88 -5.06 15.35
C GLY A 422 13.92 -6.03 14.79
N ALA A 423 14.61 -6.77 15.68
CA ALA A 423 15.40 -7.90 15.27
C ALA A 423 14.49 -8.85 14.48
N ASN A 424 14.89 -9.14 13.23
CA ASN A 424 14.16 -9.98 12.26
C ASN A 424 13.01 -9.31 11.49
N THR A 425 12.81 -7.99 11.56
CA THR A 425 11.93 -7.29 10.62
C THR A 425 12.68 -6.86 9.36
N ARG A 426 11.96 -6.78 8.23
CA ARG A 426 12.53 -6.41 6.94
C ARG A 426 11.48 -5.82 6.00
N MET A 427 11.96 -5.22 4.92
CA MET A 427 11.19 -4.99 3.70
C MET A 427 11.52 -6.11 2.71
N TYR A 428 10.52 -6.88 2.33
CA TYR A 428 10.69 -8.06 1.47
C TYR A 428 9.65 -8.08 0.37
N ASP A 429 10.10 -8.40 -0.84
CA ASP A 429 9.28 -8.60 -2.03
C ASP A 429 8.37 -7.40 -2.34
N ILE A 430 9.00 -6.31 -2.78
CA ILE A 430 8.30 -5.06 -3.08
C ILE A 430 8.51 -4.74 -4.55
N THR A 431 7.41 -4.49 -5.25
CA THR A 431 7.41 -4.10 -6.66
C THR A 431 6.75 -2.75 -6.84
N ILE A 432 7.49 -1.79 -7.37
CA ILE A 432 7.03 -0.45 -7.77
C ILE A 432 7.24 -0.33 -9.28
N ARG A 433 6.15 -0.45 -10.07
CA ARG A 433 6.29 -0.51 -11.52
C ARG A 433 5.27 0.27 -12.32
N ASN A 434 5.66 0.74 -13.50
CA ASN A 434 4.77 1.38 -14.47
C ASN A 434 3.97 2.55 -13.90
N ASN A 435 4.48 3.23 -12.87
CA ASN A 435 3.84 4.41 -12.31
C ASN A 435 4.28 5.65 -13.08
N ARG A 436 3.39 6.61 -13.22
CA ARG A 436 3.67 7.95 -13.73
C ARG A 436 3.64 8.92 -12.55
N ALA A 437 4.72 9.64 -12.30
CA ALA A 437 4.77 10.60 -11.19
C ALA A 437 5.57 11.85 -11.55
N ASN A 438 5.17 13.02 -11.07
CA ASN A 438 5.93 14.28 -11.28
C ASN A 438 6.98 14.52 -10.18
N SER A 439 7.36 13.49 -9.43
CA SER A 439 8.27 13.56 -8.29
C SER A 439 8.95 12.20 -8.04
N TYR A 440 9.87 12.15 -7.09
CA TYR A 440 10.76 11.02 -6.87
C TYR A 440 10.08 9.79 -6.25
N ILE A 441 10.69 8.62 -6.51
CA ILE A 441 10.40 7.37 -5.81
C ILE A 441 11.52 7.17 -4.76
N GLY A 442 11.15 7.05 -3.49
CA GLY A 442 12.11 7.01 -2.39
C GLY A 442 11.87 5.90 -1.38
N ILE A 443 12.91 5.11 -1.14
CA ILE A 443 13.06 4.26 0.03
C ILE A 443 14.12 4.93 0.90
N TYR A 444 13.70 5.79 1.82
CA TYR A 444 14.60 6.77 2.44
C TYR A 444 14.63 6.66 3.96
N ASP A 445 15.82 6.69 4.55
CA ASP A 445 16.02 6.70 6.01
C ASP A 445 15.43 5.47 6.73
N ILE A 446 15.39 4.32 6.05
CA ILE A 446 14.86 3.08 6.60
C ILE A 446 15.94 2.37 7.44
N GLN A 447 15.55 1.90 8.63
CA GLN A 447 16.39 1.16 9.58
C GLN A 447 16.07 -0.35 9.54
N LEU A 448 15.97 -0.92 8.33
CA LEU A 448 15.59 -2.31 8.09
C LEU A 448 16.41 -2.95 6.96
N GLN A 449 16.51 -4.28 7.01
CA GLN A 449 16.99 -5.06 5.87
C GLN A 449 16.02 -4.90 4.69
N ILE A 450 16.55 -4.81 3.46
CA ILE A 450 15.74 -4.76 2.23
C ILE A 450 16.17 -5.94 1.36
N SER A 451 15.23 -6.79 0.99
CA SER A 451 15.47 -7.93 0.11
C SER A 451 14.39 -8.01 -0.97
N ASN A 452 14.81 -8.26 -2.22
CA ASN A 452 13.89 -8.43 -3.35
C ASN A 452 13.02 -7.18 -3.62
N LEU A 453 13.67 -6.07 -3.99
CA LEU A 453 13.02 -4.80 -4.32
C LEU A 453 13.14 -4.52 -5.82
N HIS A 454 12.01 -4.27 -6.47
CA HIS A 454 11.92 -3.98 -7.90
C HIS A 454 11.31 -2.60 -8.11
N ILE A 455 12.06 -1.69 -8.73
CA ILE A 455 11.62 -0.36 -9.15
C ILE A 455 11.79 -0.29 -10.67
N THR A 456 10.72 -0.60 -11.42
CA THR A 456 10.84 -0.87 -12.86
C THR A 456 9.81 -0.17 -13.74
N GLY A 457 10.23 0.33 -14.91
CA GLY A 457 9.28 0.86 -15.90
C GLY A 457 8.53 2.14 -15.49
N ASN A 458 8.97 2.86 -14.45
CA ASN A 458 8.29 4.07 -14.00
C ASN A 458 8.70 5.29 -14.86
N ASP A 459 7.77 6.23 -15.05
CA ASP A 459 7.98 7.51 -15.72
C ASP A 459 7.91 8.66 -14.71
N LEU A 460 9.05 9.32 -14.45
CA LEU A 460 9.14 10.42 -13.47
C LEU A 460 9.07 11.82 -14.09
N LEU A 461 8.61 11.91 -15.35
CA LEU A 461 8.24 13.15 -16.06
C LEU A 461 9.31 14.23 -16.09
N GLY A 462 10.58 13.85 -16.00
CA GLY A 462 11.73 14.74 -15.96
C GLY A 462 11.85 15.52 -14.65
N LYS A 463 11.17 15.08 -13.58
CA LYS A 463 11.03 15.84 -12.32
C LYS A 463 11.47 15.07 -11.09
N GLY A 464 11.52 13.74 -11.14
CA GLY A 464 11.85 12.89 -9.99
C GLY A 464 13.07 12.00 -10.21
N ASN A 465 13.78 11.71 -9.12
CA ASN A 465 14.84 10.70 -9.07
C ASN A 465 14.36 9.38 -8.46
N VAL A 466 15.18 8.33 -8.53
CA VAL A 466 14.98 7.09 -7.76
C VAL A 466 16.00 7.05 -6.62
N LEU A 467 15.52 6.94 -5.38
CA LEU A 467 16.34 6.96 -4.18
C LEU A 467 16.14 5.68 -3.37
N VAL A 468 17.24 4.99 -3.07
CA VAL A 468 17.26 3.88 -2.12
C VAL A 468 18.38 4.15 -1.11
N PHE A 469 18.03 4.83 -0.02
CA PHE A 469 18.96 5.25 1.02
C PHE A 469 18.54 4.76 2.40
N LYS A 470 19.47 4.11 3.10
CA LYS A 470 19.28 3.76 4.51
C LYS A 470 20.00 4.71 5.44
N LYS A 471 19.54 4.72 6.68
CA LYS A 471 20.08 5.57 7.74
C LYS A 471 21.46 5.11 8.22
N GLU A 472 21.70 3.81 8.31
CA GLU A 472 22.89 3.25 8.96
C GLU A 472 23.57 2.18 8.10
N ARG A 473 24.88 2.02 8.29
CA ARG A 473 25.71 1.09 7.51
C ARG A 473 25.38 -0.39 7.73
N ILE A 474 24.71 -0.74 8.82
CA ILE A 474 24.49 -2.14 9.22
C ILE A 474 23.40 -2.86 8.42
N TYR A 475 22.53 -2.10 7.72
CA TYR A 475 21.37 -2.66 7.05
C TYR A 475 21.67 -3.02 5.60
N ARG A 476 21.52 -4.29 5.23
CA ARG A 476 21.82 -4.83 3.90
C ARG A 476 20.75 -4.59 2.85
N ILE A 477 21.16 -4.30 1.63
CA ILE A 477 20.28 -4.33 0.45
C ILE A 477 20.67 -5.51 -0.42
N ASP A 478 19.76 -6.44 -0.59
CA ASP A 478 19.98 -7.62 -1.41
C ASP A 478 18.89 -7.75 -2.48
N ASN A 479 19.29 -8.11 -3.70
CA ASN A 479 18.38 -8.35 -4.83
C ASN A 479 17.51 -7.11 -5.16
N LEU A 480 18.18 -5.98 -5.48
CA LEU A 480 17.57 -4.72 -5.88
C LEU A 480 17.64 -4.57 -7.40
N TYR A 481 16.51 -4.22 -8.02
CA TYR A 481 16.40 -3.93 -9.45
C TYR A 481 15.86 -2.51 -9.63
N ILE A 482 16.66 -1.64 -10.22
CA ILE A 482 16.23 -0.32 -10.71
C ILE A 482 16.41 -0.36 -12.22
N GLU A 483 15.33 -0.70 -12.93
CA GLU A 483 15.44 -1.04 -14.36
C GLU A 483 14.36 -0.41 -15.23
N ASN A 484 14.73 0.01 -16.44
CA ASN A 484 13.80 0.51 -17.45
C ASN A 484 12.95 1.73 -17.01
N ASN A 485 13.39 2.51 -16.01
CA ASN A 485 12.70 3.74 -15.64
C ASN A 485 13.07 4.86 -16.61
N VAL A 486 12.10 5.73 -16.93
CA VAL A 486 12.24 6.77 -17.96
C VAL A 486 11.96 8.17 -17.40
N ASN A 487 12.53 9.17 -18.06
CA ASN A 487 12.42 10.58 -17.67
C ASN A 487 12.75 10.82 -16.19
N ILE A 488 13.76 10.14 -15.66
CA ILE A 488 14.20 10.33 -14.27
C ILE A 488 15.31 11.39 -14.21
N THR A 489 15.48 12.07 -13.08
CA THR A 489 16.51 13.11 -12.89
C THR A 489 17.76 12.63 -12.16
N GLY A 490 17.81 11.33 -11.82
CA GLY A 490 18.95 10.69 -11.20
C GLY A 490 18.58 9.36 -10.53
N ILE A 491 19.61 8.59 -10.18
CA ILE A 491 19.49 7.39 -9.36
C ILE A 491 20.53 7.48 -8.27
N ALA A 492 20.14 7.21 -7.04
CA ALA A 492 21.13 7.11 -5.97
C ALA A 492 20.76 6.00 -4.98
N VAL A 493 21.69 5.06 -4.82
CA VAL A 493 21.58 3.89 -3.96
C VAL A 493 22.74 3.94 -2.96
N GLY A 494 22.47 3.96 -1.65
CA GLY A 494 23.52 4.19 -0.66
C GLY A 494 23.10 4.01 0.80
N ASN A 495 24.07 4.05 1.71
CA ASN A 495 23.82 4.25 3.14
C ASN A 495 24.27 5.67 3.51
N LYS A 496 23.46 6.41 4.25
CA LYS A 496 23.72 7.79 4.65
C LYS A 496 24.59 7.82 5.92
N VAL A 497 25.91 7.63 5.80
CA VAL A 497 26.84 7.84 6.94
C VAL A 497 28.16 8.48 6.48
N GLY A 498 28.26 9.81 6.60
CA GLY A 498 29.49 10.56 6.33
C GLY A 498 29.92 10.56 4.86
N THR A 499 31.23 10.55 4.61
CA THR A 499 31.85 10.56 3.27
C THR A 499 32.13 9.16 2.71
N GLU A 500 31.82 8.08 3.45
CA GLU A 500 32.05 6.71 3.00
C GLU A 500 30.71 5.98 2.84
N TYR A 501 30.42 5.55 1.63
CA TYR A 501 29.18 4.87 1.28
C TYR A 501 29.42 3.36 1.17
N ALA A 502 29.69 2.71 2.30
CA ALA A 502 29.70 1.26 2.37
C ALA A 502 28.26 0.75 2.59
N MET A 503 27.76 -0.06 1.66
CA MET A 503 26.53 -0.84 1.85
C MET A 503 26.87 -2.31 1.95
N PRO A 504 26.51 -3.04 3.01
CA PRO A 504 26.51 -4.48 2.94
C PRO A 504 25.34 -4.91 2.03
N GLY A 505 25.54 -5.95 1.21
CA GLY A 505 24.54 -6.33 0.21
C GLY A 505 25.14 -6.84 -1.09
N SER A 506 24.29 -7.40 -1.94
CA SER A 506 24.65 -8.02 -3.22
C SER A 506 23.45 -8.02 -4.18
N ASN A 507 23.69 -8.31 -5.46
CA ASN A 507 22.64 -8.42 -6.48
C ASN A 507 21.90 -7.07 -6.66
N ILE A 508 22.66 -5.99 -6.76
CA ILE A 508 22.13 -4.64 -7.00
C ILE A 508 22.27 -4.34 -8.49
N TYR A 509 21.16 -4.17 -9.18
CA TYR A 509 21.09 -3.99 -10.62
C TYR A 509 20.51 -2.63 -10.95
N ILE A 510 21.26 -1.81 -11.70
CA ILE A 510 20.83 -0.50 -12.18
C ILE A 510 20.98 -0.50 -13.70
N ARG A 511 19.90 -0.80 -14.42
CA ARG A 511 19.98 -1.08 -15.86
C ARG A 511 18.95 -0.38 -16.72
N ASN A 512 19.36 -0.03 -17.93
CA ASN A 512 18.44 0.42 -18.99
C ASN A 512 17.54 1.60 -18.59
N ASN A 513 17.97 2.45 -17.65
CA ASN A 513 17.21 3.63 -17.27
C ASN A 513 17.52 4.80 -18.22
N MET A 514 16.53 5.63 -18.51
CA MET A 514 16.64 6.84 -19.32
C MET A 514 16.54 8.07 -18.44
N LEU A 515 17.67 8.77 -18.29
CA LEU A 515 17.73 10.00 -17.52
C LEU A 515 17.36 11.21 -18.41
N SER A 516 16.70 12.19 -17.81
CA SER A 516 16.44 13.52 -18.40
C SER A 516 17.50 14.54 -17.96
N SER A 517 18.09 14.32 -16.79
CA SER A 517 19.18 15.09 -16.21
C SER A 517 19.86 14.28 -15.09
N GLY A 518 20.94 14.82 -14.51
CA GLY A 518 21.61 14.24 -13.35
C GLY A 518 22.39 12.96 -13.66
N GLY A 519 22.76 12.21 -12.63
CA GLY A 519 23.61 11.03 -12.77
C GLY A 519 23.24 9.90 -11.82
N ILE A 520 24.11 8.88 -11.78
CA ILE A 520 23.88 7.63 -11.05
C ILE A 520 24.98 7.48 -9.99
N GLY A 521 24.60 7.54 -8.72
CA GLY A 521 25.44 7.21 -7.57
C GLY A 521 25.10 5.82 -7.04
N PHE A 522 26.09 4.95 -6.93
CA PHE A 522 25.85 3.53 -6.62
C PHE A 522 26.99 2.90 -5.82
N PRO A 523 26.68 1.87 -4.99
CA PRO A 523 27.70 1.17 -4.23
C PRO A 523 28.56 0.28 -5.13
N TYR A 524 29.77 -0.03 -4.67
CA TYR A 524 30.72 -0.91 -5.36
C TYR A 524 30.12 -2.24 -5.82
N GLN A 525 29.15 -2.80 -5.09
CA GLN A 525 28.51 -4.08 -5.42
C GLN A 525 27.49 -4.00 -6.56
N ALA A 526 27.16 -2.80 -7.03
CA ALA A 526 26.17 -2.65 -8.09
C ALA A 526 26.69 -3.07 -9.46
N ILE A 527 25.78 -3.62 -10.25
CA ILE A 527 25.95 -3.91 -11.67
C ILE A 527 25.17 -2.85 -12.43
N VAL A 528 25.92 -1.93 -13.06
CA VAL A 528 25.39 -0.77 -13.77
C VAL A 528 25.64 -0.93 -15.26
N SER A 529 24.59 -0.91 -16.08
CA SER A 529 24.70 -1.18 -17.53
C SER A 529 23.52 -0.64 -18.33
N GLY A 530 23.73 -0.19 -19.57
CA GLY A 530 22.64 0.16 -20.49
C GLY A 530 21.86 1.44 -20.13
N ASN A 531 22.23 2.16 -19.06
CA ASN A 531 21.62 3.44 -18.73
C ASN A 531 22.06 4.52 -19.73
N ILE A 532 21.13 5.40 -20.13
CA ILE A 532 21.38 6.45 -21.12
C ILE A 532 21.13 7.84 -20.52
N ASN A 533 21.83 8.85 -21.06
CA ASN A 533 21.75 10.27 -20.68
C ASN A 533 22.13 10.60 -19.23
N ALA A 534 22.84 9.71 -18.53
CA ALA A 534 23.45 10.05 -17.25
C ALA A 534 24.62 11.02 -17.48
N SER A 535 24.61 12.19 -16.83
CA SER A 535 25.69 13.17 -16.93
C SER A 535 26.95 12.76 -16.16
N TRP A 536 26.81 11.82 -15.22
CA TRP A 536 27.92 11.22 -14.49
C TRP A 536 27.53 9.85 -13.92
N LEU A 537 28.54 9.02 -13.70
CA LEU A 537 28.47 7.75 -12.99
C LEU A 537 29.47 7.80 -11.84
N SER A 538 29.00 7.59 -10.61
CA SER A 538 29.84 7.60 -9.41
C SER A 538 29.68 6.29 -8.66
N GLU A 539 30.67 5.40 -8.81
CA GLU A 539 30.82 4.24 -7.94
C GLU A 539 31.42 4.68 -6.61
N PHE A 540 30.87 4.18 -5.50
CA PHE A 540 31.43 4.42 -4.18
C PHE A 540 32.58 3.48 -3.87
N SER A 541 33.67 4.00 -3.29
CA SER A 541 34.87 3.23 -2.96
C SER A 541 34.64 2.23 -1.82
N THR A 542 35.32 1.09 -1.87
CA THR A 542 35.41 0.10 -0.78
C THR A 542 36.86 -0.27 -0.50
N ALA A 543 37.17 -0.58 0.76
CA ALA A 543 38.49 -1.09 1.18
C ALA A 543 38.58 -2.63 1.17
N GLN A 544 37.54 -3.32 0.70
CA GLN A 544 37.36 -4.77 0.85
C GLN A 544 36.92 -5.43 -0.46
N ALA A 545 37.31 -6.69 -0.63
CA ALA A 545 36.77 -7.54 -1.69
C ALA A 545 35.32 -7.93 -1.37
N LEU A 546 34.36 -7.36 -2.10
CA LEU A 546 32.92 -7.60 -1.89
C LEU A 546 32.27 -8.23 -3.14
N PRO A 547 31.39 -9.23 -2.98
CA PRO A 547 30.70 -9.86 -4.10
C PRO A 547 29.63 -8.92 -4.70
N LYS A 548 29.58 -8.84 -6.04
CA LYS A 548 28.50 -8.21 -6.80
C LYS A 548 27.29 -9.13 -6.91
N VAL A 549 27.52 -10.44 -7.09
CA VAL A 549 26.47 -11.46 -7.16
C VAL A 549 26.67 -12.48 -6.07
N GLN A 550 25.57 -12.84 -5.42
CA GLN A 550 25.44 -13.87 -4.42
C GLN A 550 24.22 -14.73 -4.76
N LEU A 551 24.43 -16.04 -4.89
CA LEU A 551 23.39 -17.00 -5.19
C LEU A 551 23.38 -18.11 -4.12
N PRO A 552 22.21 -18.43 -3.54
CA PRO A 552 21.02 -17.58 -3.48
C PRO A 552 21.33 -16.20 -2.85
N TYR A 553 20.53 -15.19 -3.20
CA TYR A 553 20.67 -13.88 -2.57
C TYR A 553 20.27 -13.96 -1.08
N HIS A 554 20.75 -13.01 -0.27
CA HIS A 554 20.45 -12.99 1.16
C HIS A 554 18.95 -12.76 1.40
N GLY A 555 18.34 -13.63 2.21
CA GLY A 555 16.91 -13.62 2.46
C GLY A 555 16.08 -14.26 1.34
N ALA A 556 16.67 -15.00 0.40
CA ALA A 556 15.92 -15.76 -0.60
C ALA A 556 15.03 -16.83 0.05
N TYR A 557 13.85 -17.04 -0.53
CA TYR A 557 12.89 -18.08 -0.13
C TYR A 557 12.72 -19.13 -1.22
N ASN A 558 12.25 -20.30 -0.80
CA ASN A 558 11.92 -21.43 -1.68
C ASN A 558 13.12 -21.79 -2.57
N VAL A 559 14.30 -21.80 -1.96
CA VAL A 559 15.53 -22.18 -2.63
C VAL A 559 15.51 -23.68 -2.85
N SER A 560 15.69 -24.11 -4.10
CA SER A 560 15.78 -25.54 -4.46
C SER A 560 16.91 -26.23 -3.69
N ASP A 561 16.69 -27.48 -3.30
CA ASP A 561 17.70 -28.36 -2.70
C ASP A 561 19.00 -28.49 -3.52
N THR A 562 18.89 -28.25 -4.83
CA THR A 562 20.01 -28.30 -5.79
C THR A 562 20.58 -26.92 -6.15
N ALA A 563 20.12 -25.85 -5.50
CA ALA A 563 20.56 -24.50 -5.85
C ALA A 563 22.06 -24.34 -5.63
N SER A 564 22.73 -23.75 -6.64
CA SER A 564 24.16 -23.49 -6.56
C SER A 564 24.45 -22.39 -5.54
N LEU A 565 25.47 -22.62 -4.70
CA LEU A 565 26.04 -21.60 -3.83
C LEU A 565 27.18 -20.91 -4.59
N LYS A 566 27.06 -19.61 -4.86
CA LYS A 566 28.05 -18.86 -5.66
C LYS A 566 28.22 -17.44 -5.16
N LEU A 567 29.47 -16.96 -5.18
CA LEU A 567 29.82 -15.54 -5.11
C LEU A 567 30.51 -15.11 -6.42
N GLU A 568 30.15 -13.95 -6.96
CA GLU A 568 30.85 -13.32 -8.09
C GLU A 568 31.34 -11.94 -7.68
N PHE A 569 32.63 -11.69 -7.85
CA PHE A 569 33.30 -10.43 -7.54
C PHE A 569 33.42 -9.55 -8.79
N SER A 570 33.77 -8.28 -8.59
CA SER A 570 34.00 -7.31 -9.66
C SER A 570 35.32 -7.53 -10.41
N HIS A 571 36.28 -8.20 -9.78
CA HIS A 571 37.62 -8.47 -10.29
C HIS A 571 37.93 -9.96 -10.13
N PRO A 572 38.91 -10.47 -10.88
CA PRO A 572 39.47 -11.80 -10.63
C PRO A 572 39.88 -11.95 -9.16
N ILE A 573 39.68 -13.14 -8.59
CA ILE A 573 40.02 -13.46 -7.21
C ILE A 573 41.02 -14.62 -7.13
N GLU A 574 41.81 -14.63 -6.05
CA GLU A 574 42.72 -15.72 -5.70
C GLU A 574 42.32 -16.34 -4.36
N ALA A 575 42.54 -17.66 -4.24
CA ALA A 575 42.33 -18.38 -2.98
C ALA A 575 43.42 -18.01 -1.98
N VAL A 576 43.03 -17.75 -0.74
CA VAL A 576 43.94 -17.62 0.40
C VAL A 576 43.73 -18.80 1.35
N ASN A 577 42.50 -18.99 1.83
CA ASN A 577 42.12 -20.16 2.62
C ASN A 577 40.63 -20.51 2.45
N LEU A 578 40.35 -21.49 1.59
CA LEU A 578 38.99 -21.94 1.29
C LEU A 578 38.46 -23.00 2.29
N GLY A 579 39.32 -23.62 3.09
CA GLY A 579 38.96 -24.75 3.96
C GLY A 579 38.05 -24.38 5.13
N GLY A 580 37.93 -23.09 5.45
CA GLY A 580 37.06 -22.59 6.52
C GLY A 580 35.63 -22.25 6.09
N ILE A 581 35.28 -22.45 4.81
CA ILE A 581 33.93 -22.14 4.31
C ILE A 581 32.94 -23.21 4.80
N TYR A 582 31.83 -22.78 5.39
CA TYR A 582 30.82 -23.70 5.92
C TYR A 582 29.39 -23.22 5.69
N LEU A 583 28.47 -24.19 5.75
CA LEU A 583 27.02 -24.02 5.80
C LEU A 583 26.53 -24.36 7.22
N GLN A 584 25.57 -23.61 7.74
CA GLN A 584 24.91 -23.90 9.01
C GLN A 584 23.39 -23.84 8.86
N SER A 585 22.69 -24.88 9.29
CA SER A 585 21.23 -24.90 9.39
C SER A 585 20.76 -24.36 10.75
N ASN A 586 19.69 -23.58 10.76
CA ASN A 586 19.07 -23.12 11.99
C ASN A 586 18.33 -24.24 12.76
N LEU A 587 17.96 -25.35 12.10
CA LEU A 587 17.26 -26.47 12.74
C LEU A 587 18.25 -27.48 13.34
N SER A 588 19.15 -28.05 12.53
CA SER A 588 20.11 -29.03 13.02
C SER A 588 21.27 -28.40 13.80
N GLY A 589 21.52 -27.10 13.60
CA GLY A 589 22.67 -26.39 14.16
C GLY A 589 24.02 -26.87 13.63
N GLN A 590 24.04 -27.92 12.79
CA GLN A 590 25.25 -28.56 12.30
C GLN A 590 25.96 -27.65 11.30
N LYS A 591 27.29 -27.52 11.49
CA LYS A 591 28.17 -26.86 10.53
C LYS A 591 28.71 -27.91 9.57
N LYS A 592 28.47 -27.69 8.29
CA LYS A 592 28.97 -28.53 7.21
C LYS A 592 30.01 -27.75 6.41
N PHE A 593 31.23 -28.26 6.37
CA PHE A 593 32.29 -27.69 5.54
C PHE A 593 32.02 -27.99 4.06
N LEU A 594 32.21 -26.97 3.23
CA LEU A 594 31.86 -27.03 1.81
C LEU A 594 33.13 -27.08 0.98
N SER A 595 33.13 -27.91 -0.08
CA SER A 595 34.17 -27.80 -1.10
C SER A 595 33.93 -26.54 -1.94
N SER A 596 34.97 -25.84 -2.34
CA SER A 596 34.85 -24.64 -3.17
C SER A 596 35.95 -24.54 -4.20
N THR A 597 35.65 -23.88 -5.32
CA THR A 597 36.57 -23.67 -6.44
C THR A 597 36.46 -22.23 -6.92
N ILE A 598 37.57 -21.68 -7.41
CA ILE A 598 37.61 -20.36 -8.02
C ILE A 598 37.71 -20.52 -9.54
N ASN A 599 36.86 -19.78 -10.25
CA ASN A 599 36.95 -19.59 -11.69
C ASN A 599 36.94 -18.08 -11.97
N ASP A 600 38.12 -17.52 -12.21
CA ASP A 600 38.34 -16.09 -12.45
C ASP A 600 37.75 -15.23 -11.32
N LYS A 601 36.67 -14.47 -11.58
CA LYS A 601 35.96 -13.64 -10.58
C LYS A 601 34.95 -14.40 -9.72
N THR A 602 34.80 -15.71 -9.91
CA THR A 602 33.72 -16.50 -9.30
C THR A 602 34.25 -17.49 -8.27
N LEU A 603 33.69 -17.47 -7.06
CA LEU A 603 33.82 -18.53 -6.07
C LEU A 603 32.58 -19.43 -6.14
N ASN A 604 32.76 -20.64 -6.64
CA ASN A 604 31.73 -21.68 -6.63
C ASN A 604 31.86 -22.51 -5.35
N ILE A 605 30.75 -22.69 -4.65
CA ILE A 605 30.68 -23.42 -3.39
C ILE A 605 29.75 -24.61 -3.62
N LEU A 606 30.28 -25.81 -3.45
CA LEU A 606 29.55 -27.05 -3.68
C LEU A 606 29.11 -27.64 -2.35
N ASN A 607 27.80 -27.85 -2.24
CA ASN A 607 27.18 -28.61 -1.18
C ASN A 607 26.69 -29.96 -1.73
N GLN A 608 27.47 -31.03 -1.52
CA GLN A 608 27.23 -32.33 -2.14
C GLN A 608 25.97 -33.06 -1.63
N ASP A 609 25.53 -32.77 -0.40
CA ASP A 609 24.38 -33.47 0.22
C ASP A 609 23.09 -32.62 0.22
N GLY A 610 23.05 -31.55 -0.57
CA GLY A 610 21.88 -30.66 -0.63
C GLY A 610 21.56 -29.97 0.71
N PHE A 611 20.39 -29.36 0.76
CA PHE A 611 19.75 -28.69 1.89
C PHE A 611 18.76 -29.66 2.58
N SER A 612 19.30 -30.70 3.21
CA SER A 612 18.58 -31.83 3.80
C SER A 612 17.56 -31.52 4.91
N ASP A 613 17.63 -30.34 5.53
CA ASP A 613 16.77 -29.93 6.64
C ASP A 613 15.60 -29.12 6.08
N ASN A 614 14.47 -29.81 5.92
CA ASN A 614 13.25 -29.25 5.35
C ASN A 614 12.82 -27.92 6.02
N MET A 615 12.47 -26.92 5.21
CA MET A 615 12.04 -25.57 5.61
C MET A 615 13.06 -24.79 6.46
N SER A 616 14.32 -25.22 6.50
CA SER A 616 15.35 -24.59 7.31
C SER A 616 15.88 -23.31 6.68
N THR A 617 16.27 -22.39 7.56
CA THR A 617 17.13 -21.28 7.19
C THR A 617 18.57 -21.75 7.24
N TYR A 618 19.23 -21.66 6.10
CA TYR A 618 20.63 -21.96 5.93
C TYR A 618 21.45 -20.69 5.95
N THR A 619 22.60 -20.72 6.62
CA THR A 619 23.59 -19.65 6.64
C THR A 619 24.89 -20.15 6.02
N VAL A 620 25.34 -19.53 4.93
CA VAL A 620 26.67 -19.78 4.38
C VAL A 620 27.63 -18.75 4.98
N VAL A 621 28.82 -19.20 5.38
CA VAL A 621 29.87 -18.35 5.93
C VAL A 621 31.17 -18.59 5.17
N VAL A 622 31.69 -17.51 4.60
CA VAL A 622 33.04 -17.42 4.03
C VAL A 622 33.88 -16.59 5.00
N PRO A 623 34.86 -17.19 5.69
CA PRO A 623 35.67 -16.48 6.68
C PRO A 623 36.43 -15.27 6.10
N ALA A 624 36.78 -14.33 6.97
CA ALA A 624 37.69 -13.24 6.61
C ALA A 624 39.02 -13.82 6.12
N GLY A 625 39.57 -13.26 5.04
CA GLY A 625 40.81 -13.71 4.42
C GLY A 625 40.71 -15.07 3.71
N ALA A 626 39.52 -15.50 3.30
CA ALA A 626 39.36 -16.71 2.49
C ALA A 626 39.80 -16.50 1.03
N VAL A 627 39.58 -15.30 0.49
CA VAL A 627 39.94 -14.87 -0.87
C VAL A 627 40.53 -13.46 -0.87
N LYS A 628 41.25 -13.12 -1.94
CA LYS A 628 41.76 -11.76 -2.21
C LYS A 628 41.55 -11.38 -3.66
N LEU A 629 41.52 -10.08 -3.97
CA LEU A 629 41.51 -9.63 -5.37
C LEU A 629 42.87 -9.96 -6.00
N SER A 630 42.86 -10.60 -7.17
CA SER A 630 44.07 -11.02 -7.86
C SER A 630 45.04 -9.85 -8.08
N GLY A 631 46.31 -10.07 -7.78
CA GLY A 631 47.34 -9.03 -7.89
C GLY A 631 47.29 -7.91 -6.84
N THR A 632 46.51 -8.05 -5.77
CA THR A 632 46.47 -7.10 -4.64
C THR A 632 46.53 -7.82 -3.29
N ASP A 633 46.70 -7.06 -2.20
CA ASP A 633 46.57 -7.55 -0.82
C ASP A 633 45.16 -7.30 -0.23
N ILE A 634 44.21 -6.85 -1.04
CA ILE A 634 42.84 -6.58 -0.61
C ILE A 634 42.09 -7.91 -0.45
N GLN A 635 41.88 -8.32 0.80
CA GLN A 635 41.17 -9.54 1.16
C GLN A 635 39.68 -9.30 1.41
N ASN A 636 38.90 -10.38 1.49
CA ASN A 636 37.52 -10.31 1.95
C ASN A 636 37.43 -10.23 3.49
N ASP A 637 36.45 -9.48 3.98
CA ASP A 637 35.94 -9.64 5.36
C ASP A 637 35.10 -10.92 5.47
N SER A 638 34.63 -11.26 6.68
CA SER A 638 33.68 -12.35 6.86
C SER A 638 32.40 -12.08 6.04
N ILE A 639 32.11 -12.96 5.07
CA ILE A 639 30.91 -12.88 4.26
C ILE A 639 29.93 -13.94 4.76
N GLY A 640 28.81 -13.50 5.33
CA GLY A 640 27.72 -14.37 5.77
C GLY A 640 26.42 -14.02 5.08
N TRP A 641 25.67 -15.02 4.62
CA TRP A 641 24.30 -14.80 4.14
C TRP A 641 23.37 -15.96 4.45
N THR A 642 22.07 -15.66 4.47
CA THR A 642 21.02 -16.62 4.78
C THR A 642 20.05 -16.79 3.62
N PHE A 643 19.44 -17.96 3.52
CA PHE A 643 18.31 -18.25 2.65
C PHE A 643 17.49 -19.40 3.22
N ARG A 644 16.25 -19.57 2.78
CA ARG A 644 15.38 -20.67 3.19
C ARG A 644 15.24 -21.70 2.07
N ALA A 645 15.65 -22.93 2.34
CA ALA A 645 15.44 -24.05 1.43
C ALA A 645 14.00 -24.55 1.54
N ASP A 646 13.45 -25.00 0.41
CA ASP A 646 12.07 -25.49 0.36
C ASP A 646 11.94 -26.94 0.85
N ALA A 647 10.75 -27.26 1.35
CA ALA A 647 10.26 -28.62 1.42
C ALA A 647 10.07 -29.13 0.00
N VAL A 648 10.73 -30.21 -0.38
CA VAL A 648 10.12 -31.08 -1.39
C VAL A 648 8.93 -31.76 -0.71
N ASP A 649 7.78 -31.10 -0.68
CA ASP A 649 6.54 -31.70 -0.22
C ASP A 649 6.00 -32.59 -1.34
N LEU A 650 6.57 -33.80 -1.44
CA LEU A 650 6.15 -34.84 -2.40
C LEU A 650 4.76 -35.42 -2.09
N ASN A 651 4.05 -34.85 -1.11
CA ASN A 651 2.71 -35.23 -0.72
C ASN A 651 1.70 -34.11 -1.06
N THR A 652 1.10 -34.25 -2.24
CA THR A 652 -0.18 -33.66 -2.68
C THR A 652 -0.26 -32.16 -3.04
N GLY A 653 0.78 -31.35 -2.81
CA GLY A 653 0.83 -29.94 -3.25
C GLY A 653 2.01 -29.63 -4.18
N LEU A 654 1.82 -28.77 -5.18
CA LEU A 654 2.87 -28.25 -6.07
C LEU A 654 3.01 -26.74 -5.86
N LEU A 655 4.18 -26.23 -5.48
CA LEU A 655 4.38 -24.78 -5.36
C LEU A 655 4.72 -24.19 -6.73
N ILE A 656 4.01 -23.16 -7.17
CA ILE A 656 4.43 -22.33 -8.31
C ILE A 656 4.85 -20.96 -7.77
N ASN A 657 6.10 -20.58 -8.05
CA ASN A 657 6.66 -19.26 -7.76
C ASN A 657 6.48 -18.81 -6.30
N GLY A 658 6.67 -19.72 -5.35
CA GLY A 658 7.03 -19.37 -3.99
C GLY A 658 5.97 -18.75 -3.08
N THR A 659 4.71 -18.62 -3.51
CA THR A 659 3.62 -18.13 -2.64
C THR A 659 2.28 -18.84 -2.82
N GLU A 660 2.12 -19.68 -3.85
CA GLU A 660 0.85 -20.36 -4.14
C GLU A 660 1.05 -21.88 -4.18
N SER A 661 0.31 -22.61 -3.34
CA SER A 661 0.27 -24.07 -3.36
C SER A 661 -0.84 -24.52 -4.32
N LEU A 662 -0.46 -25.21 -5.39
CA LEU A 662 -1.37 -25.91 -6.27
C LEU A 662 -1.76 -27.25 -5.69
N HIS A 663 -3.05 -27.54 -5.72
CA HIS A 663 -3.64 -28.78 -5.26
C HIS A 663 -4.44 -29.41 -6.39
N PHE A 664 -4.42 -30.74 -6.46
CA PHE A 664 -5.31 -31.51 -7.31
C PHE A 664 -6.27 -32.30 -6.43
N TYR A 665 -7.57 -32.18 -6.67
CA TYR A 665 -8.56 -32.97 -5.95
C TYR A 665 -9.68 -33.50 -6.87
N PRO A 666 -10.21 -34.69 -6.58
CA PRO A 666 -9.66 -35.65 -5.62
C PRO A 666 -8.36 -36.30 -6.12
N ASN A 667 -7.40 -36.55 -5.23
CA ASN A 667 -6.23 -37.41 -5.50
C ASN A 667 -6.03 -38.34 -4.29
N PRO A 668 -6.33 -39.65 -4.38
CA PRO A 668 -6.63 -40.41 -5.59
C PRO A 668 -7.93 -40.00 -6.32
N ALA A 669 -7.87 -39.95 -7.64
CA ALA A 669 -8.93 -39.52 -8.55
C ALA A 669 -9.69 -40.71 -9.16
N TYR A 670 -10.96 -40.51 -9.53
CA TYR A 670 -11.74 -41.48 -10.34
C TYR A 670 -11.86 -40.98 -11.79
N ASP A 671 -12.81 -40.08 -12.05
CA ASP A 671 -13.13 -39.66 -13.43
C ASP A 671 -12.56 -38.30 -13.80
N TYR A 672 -12.15 -37.49 -12.83
CA TYR A 672 -11.56 -36.18 -13.04
C TYR A 672 -10.65 -35.78 -11.87
N ILE A 673 -9.79 -34.79 -12.14
CA ILE A 673 -9.15 -33.95 -11.13
C ILE A 673 -9.55 -32.50 -11.35
N GLN A 674 -9.57 -31.73 -10.28
CA GLN A 674 -9.72 -30.28 -10.31
C GLN A 674 -8.42 -29.66 -9.81
N LEU A 675 -7.90 -28.69 -10.56
CA LEU A 675 -6.74 -27.91 -10.17
C LEU A 675 -7.19 -26.71 -9.33
N SER A 676 -6.52 -26.43 -8.23
CA SER A 676 -6.77 -25.26 -7.37
C SER A 676 -5.45 -24.63 -6.96
N GLY A 677 -5.39 -23.31 -6.85
CA GLY A 677 -4.20 -22.55 -6.42
C GLY A 677 -3.39 -21.93 -7.56
N THR A 678 -3.94 -21.81 -8.78
CA THR A 678 -3.28 -21.12 -9.92
C THR A 678 -3.58 -19.61 -9.97
N GLY A 679 -4.52 -19.15 -9.15
CA GLY A 679 -5.06 -17.80 -9.22
C GLY A 679 -5.67 -17.50 -10.59
N LEU A 680 -5.31 -16.37 -11.20
CA LEU A 680 -5.83 -15.97 -12.53
C LEU A 680 -4.96 -16.41 -13.70
N ARG A 681 -3.95 -17.27 -13.48
CA ARG A 681 -2.95 -17.62 -14.50
C ARG A 681 -3.36 -18.87 -15.27
N LYS A 682 -3.21 -18.84 -16.59
CA LYS A 682 -3.20 -20.06 -17.41
C LYS A 682 -1.90 -20.80 -17.12
N VAL A 683 -2.02 -22.09 -16.84
CA VAL A 683 -0.87 -22.97 -16.62
C VAL A 683 -0.91 -24.15 -17.58
N GLN A 684 0.25 -24.59 -18.03
CA GLN A 684 0.38 -25.76 -18.89
C GLN A 684 0.36 -27.03 -18.03
N LEU A 685 -0.73 -27.79 -18.07
CA LEU A 685 -0.83 -29.11 -17.46
C LEU A 685 -0.39 -30.19 -18.46
N ARG A 686 0.46 -31.12 -18.02
CA ARG A 686 0.84 -32.34 -18.75
C ARG A 686 0.69 -33.55 -17.83
N ILE A 687 0.21 -34.68 -18.35
CA ILE A 687 0.14 -35.96 -17.63
C ILE A 687 0.96 -36.99 -18.41
N PHE A 688 1.84 -37.71 -17.71
CA PHE A 688 2.74 -38.72 -18.24
C PHE A 688 2.46 -40.08 -17.61
N SER A 689 2.70 -41.15 -18.37
CA SER A 689 2.77 -42.52 -17.85
C SER A 689 3.98 -42.71 -16.94
N ILE A 690 4.01 -43.82 -16.18
CA ILE A 690 5.17 -44.19 -15.36
C ILE A 690 6.47 -44.38 -16.17
N ASN A 691 6.37 -44.61 -17.48
CA ASN A 691 7.50 -44.76 -18.39
C ASN A 691 7.90 -43.43 -19.04
N GLY A 692 7.31 -42.30 -18.63
CA GLY A 692 7.62 -40.96 -19.14
C GLY A 692 6.92 -40.60 -20.47
N GLN A 693 5.98 -41.42 -20.95
CA GLN A 693 5.22 -41.11 -22.17
C GLN A 693 4.16 -40.04 -21.87
N LEU A 694 4.11 -38.96 -22.65
CA LEU A 694 3.06 -37.94 -22.55
C LEU A 694 1.69 -38.52 -22.98
N LEU A 695 0.69 -38.40 -22.11
CA LEU A 695 -0.67 -38.93 -22.31
C LEU A 695 -1.73 -37.83 -22.43
N PHE A 696 -1.51 -36.67 -21.83
CA PHE A 696 -2.45 -35.56 -21.83
C PHE A 696 -1.70 -34.23 -21.72
N GLU A 697 -2.11 -33.22 -22.46
CA GLU A 697 -1.58 -31.86 -22.39
C GLU A 697 -2.70 -30.84 -22.60
N LYS A 698 -2.83 -29.86 -21.70
CA LYS A 698 -3.83 -28.80 -21.80
C LYS A 698 -3.41 -27.54 -21.03
N GLN A 699 -3.73 -26.38 -21.57
CA GLN A 699 -3.72 -25.12 -20.83
C GLN A 699 -4.96 -25.05 -19.92
N VAL A 700 -4.76 -24.91 -18.62
CA VAL A 700 -5.83 -24.93 -17.61
C VAL A 700 -5.76 -23.67 -16.74
N VAL A 701 -6.91 -23.30 -16.18
CA VAL A 701 -7.05 -22.21 -15.19
C VAL A 701 -7.57 -22.76 -13.86
N ASP A 702 -7.66 -21.90 -12.85
CA ASP A 702 -8.10 -22.30 -11.52
C ASP A 702 -9.50 -22.91 -11.53
N ASN A 703 -9.66 -23.99 -10.79
CA ASN A 703 -10.88 -24.79 -10.69
C ASN A 703 -11.31 -25.52 -11.98
N ASP A 704 -10.47 -25.57 -13.01
CA ASP A 704 -10.74 -26.40 -14.17
C ASP A 704 -10.82 -27.89 -13.78
N LYS A 705 -11.91 -28.54 -14.19
CA LYS A 705 -12.05 -29.99 -14.11
C LYS A 705 -11.41 -30.64 -15.33
N ILE A 706 -10.36 -31.41 -15.09
CA ILE A 706 -9.66 -32.20 -16.09
C ILE A 706 -10.18 -33.62 -16.04
N SER A 707 -10.86 -34.06 -17.10
CA SER A 707 -11.34 -35.44 -17.22
C SER A 707 -10.17 -36.41 -17.36
N LEU A 708 -10.21 -37.49 -16.60
CA LEU A 708 -9.24 -38.58 -16.64
C LEU A 708 -9.84 -39.85 -17.25
N THR A 709 -11.07 -39.83 -17.76
CA THR A 709 -11.81 -41.03 -18.18
C THR A 709 -11.07 -41.87 -19.22
N SER A 710 -10.26 -41.25 -20.06
CA SER A 710 -9.42 -41.91 -21.07
C SER A 710 -8.17 -42.61 -20.53
N LEU A 711 -7.77 -42.33 -19.28
CA LEU A 711 -6.59 -42.94 -18.65
C LEU A 711 -6.95 -44.28 -17.98
N ALA A 712 -6.06 -45.26 -17.98
CA ALA A 712 -6.27 -46.49 -17.20
C ALA A 712 -6.12 -46.23 -15.68
N LYS A 713 -6.57 -47.15 -14.83
CA LYS A 713 -6.29 -47.06 -13.38
C LYS A 713 -4.78 -47.24 -13.13
N GLY A 714 -4.17 -46.41 -12.29
CA GLY A 714 -2.73 -46.46 -12.07
C GLY A 714 -2.12 -45.16 -11.54
N LEU A 715 -0.79 -45.18 -11.39
CA LEU A 715 0.03 -44.02 -11.01
C LEU A 715 0.44 -43.24 -12.27
N TYR A 716 0.37 -41.92 -12.20
CA TYR A 716 0.76 -41.00 -13.26
C TYR A 716 1.65 -39.89 -12.71
N PHE A 717 2.53 -39.37 -13.56
CA PHE A 717 3.26 -38.13 -13.29
C PHE A 717 2.51 -36.97 -13.93
N VAL A 718 2.37 -35.88 -13.20
CA VAL A 718 1.75 -34.64 -13.70
C VAL A 718 2.82 -33.58 -13.71
N SER A 719 2.82 -32.69 -14.70
CA SER A 719 3.67 -31.51 -14.73
C SER A 719 2.81 -30.28 -14.93
N ILE A 720 3.06 -29.23 -14.13
CA ILE A 720 2.47 -27.90 -14.35
C ILE A 720 3.60 -26.89 -14.55
N ASN A 721 3.65 -26.25 -15.72
CA ASN A 721 4.72 -25.33 -16.09
C ASN A 721 6.11 -25.93 -15.77
N ASP A 722 6.30 -27.20 -16.15
CA ASP A 722 7.52 -27.98 -15.97
C ASP A 722 7.84 -28.42 -14.52
N ASN A 723 6.96 -28.13 -13.55
CA ASN A 723 7.11 -28.61 -12.17
C ASN A 723 6.37 -29.96 -11.96
N PRO A 724 7.04 -31.03 -11.49
CA PRO A 724 6.46 -32.38 -11.41
C PRO A 724 5.62 -32.62 -10.14
N ALA A 725 4.52 -33.38 -10.27
CA ALA A 725 3.63 -33.88 -9.23
C ALA A 725 3.18 -35.33 -9.51
N LYS A 726 2.51 -35.97 -8.56
CA LYS A 726 1.98 -37.35 -8.67
C LYS A 726 0.45 -37.36 -8.66
N LEU A 727 -0.14 -38.18 -9.53
CA LEU A 727 -1.58 -38.43 -9.62
C LEU A 727 -1.86 -39.93 -9.52
N ILE A 728 -2.79 -40.32 -8.65
CA ILE A 728 -3.25 -41.71 -8.53
C ILE A 728 -4.66 -41.77 -9.10
N LYS A 729 -4.89 -42.56 -10.15
CA LYS A 729 -6.24 -42.87 -10.66
C LYS A 729 -6.71 -44.24 -10.15
N LYS A 730 -7.88 -44.29 -9.49
CA LYS A 730 -8.49 -45.48 -8.89
C LYS A 730 -9.49 -46.20 -9.77
#